data_AF-A0A7H8QMP6-F1
#
_entry.id   AF-A0A7H8QMP6-F1
#
_cell.length_a   1.000
_cell.length_b   1.000
_cell.length_c   1.000
_cell.angle_alpha   90.00
_cell.angle_beta   90.00
_cell.angle_gamma   90.00
#
_symmetry.space_group_name_H-M   'P 1'
#
loop_
_entity.id
_entity.type
_entity.pdbx_description
1 polymer ?
#
loop_
_entity_poly.entity_id
_entity_poly.type
_entity_poly.pdbx_seq_one_letter_code
_entity_poly.pdbx_strand_id
1 'polypeptide(L)'
;MSALQTFMLVVDHDKQEAIRIAEQTAQDVENKQTTLIEVVQSLGEYVNDDDAILRGKAVSYLAAVIKELPPKLLTRQQVQVLTTFFGDRIQDGGAISGLDTLQKSERFSKELGQETARAIFENFKELQARAQSQRYQLYQLLNGLMENHRAALQEMGDESLIGIVDLMTGEKDPRNLMLVFSILKVVMMEWDLTGHADVLFEAVYNYFPITFKPPPKDPYGITAQDLKDRLQDCISSNSLFAPHSFPALLDKLDSTSNNVKRDSLNALSACIASYDANTVSRYSIKIWETLKFEILNSQEDFLAEMSLTVLQEIVKRLSDHVAEVSQDIPLAHFLKPIIKECNEQLREPQHKQAKPARDILQAVSSASPPSFVLIIQSVVAPLFTLYQEADSIAKQRAFLETYVALLDSAIDVYGTWADRDFVSPQENPLAAFQDQFTEVFSQALMGTAKEETPFRQTALQGLLRLSKLKNFFQDNEIGLFVQYLDEILLKEEPVGSGELKKDAISALAELSRHKSKVIMDITLPAFMATLPDQDDGKEMKYLSTLDTLAQISTERDIFETLVRRLLNKFDFLLQGDSSSPSYAKAIILTIIYAMEKRSDDPPQSLEAYYDRVVVGLSRRVAAASTSDTNKILRDVTVLDTIGRLCNLIIRSIPRGKQDEVAENVYALYSQPNDFQPIPFNKASTESQIRTVILSTYLLAGLPKDTASLLPYFNPDATPLLNEFVQLSSKTSDPAVQLTIRRHLALLINKFLPNSGLPSISNIVDGLLPSDLENSKLAPEQVKTLFWVSKALILRLAPSTASLLSSLLSLLSSPDEATRETAARGFAVILSPDDVLSVENGANIRLLSKQRVFSIVLPLISTKIREASTSPASSRMKPAYLTALSGVLSAIPAPLVLPELPTLLPLLLQSLDLTEQDPSSNLVKTATLKTLAVIIRDNGVDVIDASGHVQDLVSRLLKTASAKQPVSSSSPLLREQALRCLYLLAMTQSPAAAAPPDSGSAADVDAALAAAISRPTGSHVTKTTKISPLLAVKKQVLRSLMQVLDDPKRDVRKAAVDARGAWLRGVSDVNDDDDDD
;
A
#
# COMPACT_ATOMS: atom_id res chain seq x y z
N MET A 1 66.01 -20.12 -14.90
CA MET A 1 64.76 -20.46 -15.62
C MET A 1 64.37 -19.24 -16.43
N SER A 2 63.94 -19.43 -17.67
CA SER A 2 63.40 -18.32 -18.47
C SER A 2 62.07 -17.84 -17.85
N ALA A 3 61.68 -16.57 -18.10
CA ALA A 3 60.41 -16.03 -17.62
C ALA A 3 59.21 -16.89 -18.05
N LEU A 4 59.24 -17.41 -19.29
CA LEU A 4 58.27 -18.38 -19.80
C LEU A 4 58.20 -19.67 -18.95
N GLN A 5 59.35 -20.29 -18.64
CA GLN A 5 59.37 -21.51 -17.82
C GLN A 5 58.80 -21.27 -16.42
N THR A 6 59.14 -20.13 -15.80
CA THR A 6 58.59 -19.75 -14.50
C THR A 6 57.09 -19.50 -14.58
N PHE A 7 56.60 -18.81 -15.62
CA PHE A 7 55.17 -18.60 -15.85
C PHE A 7 54.41 -19.93 -16.00
N MET A 8 54.91 -20.85 -16.83
CA MET A 8 54.27 -22.15 -17.09
C MET A 8 54.16 -23.04 -15.83
N LEU A 9 55.09 -22.88 -14.88
CA LEU A 9 55.06 -23.57 -13.59
C LEU A 9 53.98 -23.02 -12.65
N VAL A 10 53.70 -21.72 -12.69
CA VAL A 10 52.81 -21.06 -11.72
C VAL A 10 51.40 -20.78 -12.24
N VAL A 11 51.19 -20.67 -13.56
CA VAL A 11 49.92 -20.21 -14.17
C VAL A 11 48.65 -20.95 -13.71
N ASP A 12 48.78 -22.24 -13.39
CA ASP A 12 47.64 -23.07 -12.96
C ASP A 12 47.31 -22.94 -11.45
N HIS A 13 48.28 -22.56 -10.61
CA HIS A 13 48.19 -22.67 -9.14
C HIS A 13 48.37 -21.31 -8.43
N ASP A 14 49.04 -20.35 -9.05
CA ASP A 14 49.23 -18.98 -8.57
C ASP A 14 49.07 -17.97 -9.73
N LYS A 15 47.82 -17.53 -9.92
CA LYS A 15 47.47 -16.56 -10.97
C LYS A 15 48.08 -15.18 -10.75
N GLN A 16 48.30 -14.76 -9.49
CA GLN A 16 48.83 -13.44 -9.20
C GLN A 16 50.31 -13.37 -9.58
N GLU A 17 51.07 -14.42 -9.25
CA GLU A 17 52.47 -14.49 -9.64
C GLU A 17 52.63 -14.63 -11.16
N ALA A 18 51.76 -15.39 -11.83
CA ALA A 18 51.73 -15.47 -13.29
C ALA A 18 51.52 -14.08 -13.95
N ILE A 19 50.60 -13.27 -13.41
CA ILE A 19 50.37 -11.90 -13.89
C ILE A 19 51.61 -11.04 -13.67
N ARG A 20 52.24 -11.08 -12.49
CA ARG A 20 53.48 -10.31 -12.23
C ARG A 20 54.62 -10.66 -13.18
N ILE A 21 54.78 -11.95 -13.52
CA ILE A 21 55.81 -12.38 -14.48
C ILE A 21 55.52 -11.79 -15.87
N ALA A 22 54.26 -11.77 -16.29
CA ALA A 22 53.85 -11.15 -17.54
C ALA A 22 54.04 -9.62 -17.53
N GLU A 23 53.66 -8.94 -16.44
CA GLU A 23 53.87 -7.50 -16.23
C GLU A 23 55.36 -7.14 -16.28
N GLN A 24 56.22 -7.90 -15.59
CA GLN A 24 57.67 -7.68 -15.61
C GLN A 24 58.22 -7.87 -17.02
N THR A 25 57.81 -8.92 -17.73
CA THR A 25 58.24 -9.13 -19.12
C THR A 25 57.77 -7.99 -20.02
N ALA A 26 56.54 -7.50 -19.85
CA ALA A 26 56.01 -6.37 -20.61
C ALA A 26 56.82 -5.07 -20.35
N GLN A 27 57.18 -4.81 -19.08
CA GLN A 27 58.07 -3.70 -18.71
C GLN A 27 59.47 -3.85 -19.32
N ASP A 28 60.02 -5.07 -19.35
CA ASP A 28 61.34 -5.32 -19.95
C ASP A 28 61.30 -5.06 -21.46
N VAL A 29 60.19 -5.38 -22.14
CA VAL A 29 59.95 -5.04 -23.55
C VAL A 29 59.82 -3.51 -23.73
N GLU A 30 59.07 -2.83 -22.87
CA GLU A 30 58.88 -1.37 -22.93
C GLU A 30 60.20 -0.61 -22.71
N ASN A 31 60.98 -1.06 -21.73
CA ASN A 31 62.29 -0.50 -21.37
C ASN A 31 63.41 -0.94 -22.31
N LYS A 32 63.11 -1.71 -23.37
CA LYS A 32 64.06 -2.25 -24.37
C LYS A 32 65.17 -3.12 -23.77
N GLN A 33 64.89 -3.79 -22.65
CA GLN A 33 65.77 -4.78 -22.03
C GLN A 33 65.65 -6.16 -22.71
N THR A 34 64.50 -6.41 -23.34
CA THR A 34 64.24 -7.52 -24.27
C THR A 34 63.39 -7.02 -25.44
N THR A 35 63.30 -7.79 -26.51
CA THR A 35 62.43 -7.48 -27.66
C THR A 35 61.22 -8.41 -27.71
N LEU A 36 60.11 -7.93 -28.27
CA LEU A 36 58.93 -8.78 -28.50
C LEU A 36 59.24 -9.99 -29.37
N ILE A 37 60.21 -9.88 -30.30
CA ILE A 37 60.66 -10.99 -31.14
C ILE A 37 61.35 -12.07 -30.29
N GLU A 38 62.21 -11.68 -29.34
CA GLU A 38 62.87 -12.63 -28.42
C GLU A 38 61.85 -13.31 -27.50
N VAL A 39 60.82 -12.58 -27.05
CA VAL A 39 59.71 -13.17 -26.29
C VAL A 39 58.99 -14.21 -27.14
N VAL A 40 58.60 -13.89 -28.39
CA VAL A 40 57.93 -14.85 -29.29
C VAL A 40 58.83 -16.04 -29.64
N GLN A 41 60.14 -15.84 -29.87
CA GLN A 41 61.08 -16.91 -30.15
C GLN A 41 61.24 -17.87 -28.97
N SER A 42 61.14 -17.37 -27.74
CA SER A 42 61.22 -18.21 -26.53
C SER A 42 60.11 -19.25 -26.44
N LEU A 43 58.97 -19.02 -27.10
CA LEU A 43 57.86 -19.97 -27.17
C LEU A 43 58.17 -21.16 -28.10
N GLY A 44 59.13 -21.04 -29.02
CA GLY A 44 59.30 -21.94 -30.18
C GLY A 44 59.43 -23.44 -29.85
N GLU A 45 60.12 -23.77 -28.75
CA GLU A 45 60.28 -25.15 -28.29
C GLU A 45 59.00 -25.74 -27.67
N TYR A 46 58.08 -24.88 -27.21
CA TYR A 46 56.88 -25.27 -26.46
C TYR A 46 55.60 -25.23 -27.31
N VAL A 47 55.52 -24.36 -28.32
CA VAL A 47 54.32 -24.23 -29.19
C VAL A 47 54.21 -25.32 -30.27
N ASN A 48 55.28 -26.09 -30.48
CA ASN A 48 55.30 -27.24 -31.39
C ASN A 48 55.39 -28.57 -30.65
N ASP A 49 55.19 -28.57 -29.34
CA ASP A 49 55.16 -29.79 -28.52
C ASP A 49 53.85 -30.57 -28.74
N ASP A 50 53.90 -31.89 -28.57
CA ASP A 50 52.74 -32.77 -28.73
C ASP A 50 51.69 -32.54 -27.61
N ASP A 51 52.10 -32.05 -26.44
CA ASP A 51 51.22 -31.78 -25.30
C ASP A 51 50.44 -30.45 -25.46
N ALA A 52 49.12 -30.56 -25.65
CA ALA A 52 48.20 -29.43 -25.78
C ALA A 52 48.16 -28.51 -24.55
N ILE A 53 48.38 -29.06 -23.35
CA ILE A 53 48.42 -28.27 -22.11
C ILE A 53 49.66 -27.38 -22.13
N LEU A 54 50.80 -27.95 -22.50
CA LEU A 54 52.07 -27.26 -22.55
C LEU A 54 52.09 -26.18 -23.65
N ARG A 55 51.55 -26.48 -24.84
CA ARG A 55 51.30 -25.47 -25.88
C ARG A 55 50.42 -24.33 -25.37
N GLY A 56 49.29 -24.66 -24.74
CA GLY A 56 48.34 -23.67 -24.20
C GLY A 56 48.95 -22.77 -23.12
N LYS A 57 49.83 -23.29 -22.26
CA LYS A 57 50.54 -22.46 -21.28
C LYS A 57 51.51 -21.49 -21.93
N ALA A 58 52.24 -21.93 -22.96
CA ALA A 58 53.16 -21.08 -23.70
C ALA A 58 52.42 -19.95 -24.45
N VAL A 59 51.33 -20.28 -25.13
CA VAL A 59 50.50 -19.29 -25.82
C VAL A 59 49.83 -18.33 -24.83
N SER A 60 49.39 -18.81 -23.66
CA SER A 60 48.84 -17.98 -22.58
C SER A 60 49.84 -17.00 -22.00
N TYR A 61 51.13 -17.36 -21.92
CA TYR A 61 52.20 -16.44 -21.51
C TYR A 61 52.29 -15.25 -22.48
N LEU A 62 52.36 -15.51 -23.78
CA LEU A 62 52.43 -14.45 -24.78
C LEU A 62 51.17 -13.56 -24.76
N ALA A 63 49.98 -14.16 -24.62
CA ALA A 63 48.73 -13.42 -24.48
C ALA A 63 48.73 -12.51 -23.23
N ALA A 64 49.24 -13.00 -22.10
CA ALA A 64 49.36 -12.23 -20.86
C ALA A 64 50.35 -11.07 -21.00
N VAL A 65 51.52 -11.30 -21.62
CA VAL A 65 52.50 -10.24 -21.90
C VAL A 65 51.89 -9.15 -22.78
N ILE A 66 51.22 -9.54 -23.87
CA ILE A 66 50.59 -8.59 -24.81
C ILE A 66 49.52 -7.74 -24.12
N LYS A 67 48.75 -8.32 -23.20
CA LYS A 67 47.72 -7.62 -22.44
C LYS A 67 48.28 -6.50 -21.56
N GLU A 68 49.48 -6.69 -21.00
CA GLU A 68 50.14 -5.70 -20.15
C GLU A 68 50.97 -4.68 -20.93
N LEU A 69 51.15 -4.85 -22.26
CA LEU A 69 51.86 -3.86 -23.07
C LEU A 69 51.00 -2.60 -23.32
N PRO A 70 51.61 -1.40 -23.34
CA PRO A 70 50.91 -0.19 -23.72
C PRO A 70 50.30 -0.30 -25.13
N PRO A 71 49.02 0.06 -25.35
CA PRO A 71 48.32 -0.14 -26.63
C PRO A 71 49.00 0.51 -27.85
N LYS A 72 49.76 1.58 -27.64
CA LYS A 72 50.47 2.33 -28.69
C LYS A 72 51.83 1.74 -29.07
N LEU A 73 52.35 0.80 -28.28
CA LEU A 73 53.68 0.23 -28.46
C LEU A 73 53.73 -0.72 -29.67
N LEU A 74 52.68 -1.54 -29.87
CA LEU A 74 52.62 -2.53 -30.95
C LEU A 74 52.37 -1.88 -32.31
N THR A 75 53.31 -2.00 -33.25
CA THR A 75 53.16 -1.53 -34.64
C THR A 75 52.04 -2.28 -35.39
N ARG A 76 51.53 -1.70 -36.49
CA ARG A 76 50.50 -2.35 -37.33
C ARG A 76 50.92 -3.75 -37.80
N GLN A 77 52.18 -3.90 -38.23
CA GLN A 77 52.72 -5.17 -38.68
C GLN A 77 52.80 -6.20 -37.53
N GLN A 78 53.17 -5.77 -36.31
CA GLN A 78 53.17 -6.65 -35.15
C GLN A 78 51.76 -7.10 -34.77
N VAL A 79 50.78 -6.19 -34.81
CA VAL A 79 49.37 -6.54 -34.57
C VAL A 79 48.91 -7.58 -35.60
N GLN A 80 49.17 -7.38 -36.88
CA GLN A 80 48.85 -8.36 -37.93
C GLN A 80 49.48 -9.73 -37.66
N VAL A 81 50.80 -9.79 -37.45
CA VAL A 81 51.52 -11.07 -37.23
C VAL A 81 51.03 -11.78 -35.98
N LEU A 82 50.76 -11.05 -34.90
CA LEU A 82 50.23 -11.63 -33.66
C LEU A 82 48.79 -12.13 -33.83
N THR A 83 47.94 -11.39 -34.56
CA THR A 83 46.59 -11.83 -34.87
C THR A 83 46.61 -13.13 -35.68
N THR A 84 47.40 -13.19 -36.74
CA THR A 84 47.56 -14.42 -37.54
C THR A 84 48.08 -15.57 -36.68
N PHE A 85 49.12 -15.33 -35.87
CA PHE A 85 49.67 -16.36 -34.97
C PHE A 85 48.62 -16.91 -34.00
N PHE A 86 47.84 -16.05 -33.34
CA PHE A 86 46.79 -16.52 -32.44
C PHE A 86 45.60 -17.14 -33.17
N GLY A 87 45.30 -16.69 -34.40
CA GLY A 87 44.29 -17.30 -35.26
C GLY A 87 44.66 -18.73 -35.65
N ASP A 88 45.88 -18.95 -36.14
CA ASP A 88 46.42 -20.27 -36.49
C ASP A 88 46.48 -21.22 -35.30
N ARG A 89 46.59 -20.66 -34.08
CA ARG A 89 46.66 -21.40 -32.81
C ARG A 89 45.43 -21.25 -31.94
N ILE A 90 44.27 -20.93 -32.53
CA ILE A 90 43.04 -20.67 -31.77
C ILE A 90 42.58 -21.87 -30.91
N GLN A 91 42.99 -23.07 -31.31
CA GLN A 91 42.77 -24.34 -30.60
C GLN A 91 43.57 -24.45 -29.29
N ASP A 92 44.67 -23.72 -29.14
CA ASP A 92 45.52 -23.73 -27.95
C ASP A 92 45.01 -22.74 -26.88
N GLY A 93 45.30 -23.04 -25.61
CA GLY A 93 44.93 -22.18 -24.47
C GLY A 93 45.58 -20.79 -24.58
N GLY A 94 44.82 -19.73 -24.27
CA GLY A 94 45.33 -18.35 -24.27
C GLY A 94 45.20 -17.60 -25.61
N ALA A 95 45.05 -18.31 -26.74
CA ALA A 95 44.92 -17.67 -28.06
C ALA A 95 43.70 -16.74 -28.16
N ILE A 96 42.53 -17.19 -27.67
CA ILE A 96 41.31 -16.37 -27.60
C ILE A 96 41.52 -15.09 -26.77
N SER A 97 42.23 -15.19 -25.65
CA SER A 97 42.54 -14.02 -24.82
C SER A 97 43.50 -13.05 -25.51
N GLY A 98 44.45 -13.58 -26.28
CA GLY A 98 45.33 -12.77 -27.14
C GLY A 98 44.54 -12.01 -28.19
N LEU A 99 43.66 -12.70 -28.93
CA LEU A 99 42.78 -12.10 -29.93
C LEU A 99 41.82 -11.05 -29.33
N ASP A 100 41.23 -11.32 -28.15
CA ASP A 100 40.35 -10.36 -27.48
C ASP A 100 41.10 -9.09 -27.02
N THR A 101 42.39 -9.24 -26.71
CA THR A 101 43.25 -8.10 -26.40
C THR A 101 43.57 -7.30 -27.65
N LEU A 102 43.96 -7.97 -28.74
CA LEU A 102 44.38 -7.32 -29.98
C LEU A 102 43.23 -6.61 -30.70
N GLN A 103 42.02 -7.17 -30.70
CA GLN A 103 40.87 -6.56 -31.38
C GLN A 103 40.50 -5.17 -30.81
N LYS A 104 40.86 -4.90 -29.55
CA LYS A 104 40.65 -3.59 -28.90
C LYS A 104 41.65 -2.52 -29.33
N SER A 105 42.67 -2.88 -30.11
CA SER A 105 43.68 -1.95 -30.59
C SER A 105 43.15 -1.07 -31.72
N GLU A 106 43.44 0.24 -31.68
CA GLU A 106 43.16 1.17 -32.79
C GLU A 106 43.88 0.79 -34.10
N ARG A 107 44.91 -0.07 -34.01
CA ARG A 107 45.70 -0.55 -35.17
C ARG A 107 45.16 -1.85 -35.75
N PHE A 108 44.10 -2.40 -35.17
CA PHE A 108 43.44 -3.61 -35.66
C PHE A 108 42.57 -3.26 -36.88
N SER A 109 42.91 -3.81 -38.04
CA SER A 109 42.19 -3.52 -39.28
C SER A 109 40.99 -4.42 -39.48
N LYS A 110 40.13 -4.03 -40.41
CA LYS A 110 38.95 -4.79 -40.81
C LYS A 110 39.29 -6.18 -41.32
N GLU A 111 40.36 -6.32 -42.09
CA GLU A 111 40.83 -7.59 -42.65
C GLU A 111 41.23 -8.55 -41.53
N LEU A 112 41.86 -8.04 -40.47
CA LEU A 112 42.21 -8.83 -39.28
C LEU A 112 40.96 -9.27 -38.51
N GLY A 113 39.90 -8.45 -38.50
CA GLY A 113 38.60 -8.84 -37.95
C GLY A 113 37.98 -10.02 -38.69
N GLN A 114 38.01 -9.99 -40.02
CA GLN A 114 37.53 -11.11 -40.85
C GLN A 114 38.41 -12.36 -40.68
N GLU A 115 39.73 -12.21 -40.64
CA GLU A 115 40.66 -13.31 -40.39
C GLU A 115 40.40 -13.99 -39.03
N THR A 116 40.21 -13.18 -37.98
CA THR A 116 39.87 -13.67 -36.64
C THR A 116 38.53 -14.41 -36.64
N ALA A 117 37.52 -13.87 -37.32
CA ALA A 117 36.21 -14.50 -37.43
C ALA A 117 36.29 -15.85 -38.16
N ARG A 118 37.02 -15.94 -39.28
CA ARG A 118 37.24 -17.21 -40.00
C ARG A 118 37.94 -18.24 -39.14
N ALA A 119 39.00 -17.86 -38.41
CA ALA A 119 39.68 -18.77 -37.50
C ALA A 119 38.73 -19.34 -36.43
N ILE A 120 37.79 -18.54 -35.93
CA ILE A 120 36.73 -19.01 -35.03
C ILE A 120 35.80 -20.01 -35.74
N PHE A 121 35.29 -19.65 -36.92
CA PHE A 121 34.28 -20.44 -37.63
C PHE A 121 34.85 -21.77 -38.15
N GLU A 122 36.07 -21.79 -38.68
CA GLU A 122 36.70 -23.04 -39.16
C GLU A 122 36.93 -24.06 -38.04
N ASN A 123 37.07 -23.58 -36.80
CA ASN A 123 37.36 -24.41 -35.62
C ASN A 123 36.16 -24.56 -34.66
N PHE A 124 34.95 -24.18 -35.07
CA PHE A 124 33.80 -24.02 -34.17
C PHE A 124 33.48 -25.30 -33.34
N LYS A 125 33.58 -26.49 -33.93
CA LYS A 125 33.27 -27.77 -33.25
C LYS A 125 34.16 -28.02 -32.04
N GLU A 126 35.45 -27.76 -32.17
CA GLU A 126 36.41 -27.92 -31.08
C GLU A 126 36.19 -26.85 -30.02
N LEU A 127 35.90 -25.63 -30.45
CA LEU A 127 35.62 -24.50 -29.57
C LEU A 127 34.34 -24.71 -28.74
N GLN A 128 33.29 -25.32 -29.32
CA GLN A 128 32.06 -25.70 -28.60
C GLN A 128 32.26 -26.85 -27.60
N ALA A 129 33.20 -27.75 -27.85
CA ALA A 129 33.51 -28.85 -26.94
C ALA A 129 34.23 -28.40 -25.65
N ARG A 130 34.71 -27.14 -25.59
CA ARG A 130 35.44 -26.60 -24.44
C ARG A 130 34.58 -26.43 -23.21
N ALA A 131 35.22 -26.28 -22.05
CA ALA A 131 34.55 -25.98 -20.79
C ALA A 131 33.80 -24.64 -20.84
N GLN A 132 32.75 -24.50 -20.03
CA GLN A 132 31.87 -23.32 -20.02
C GLN A 132 32.61 -21.98 -19.95
N SER A 133 33.62 -21.86 -19.09
CA SER A 133 34.39 -20.62 -18.91
C SER A 133 35.21 -20.22 -20.14
N GLN A 134 35.71 -21.21 -20.90
CA GLN A 134 36.43 -20.96 -22.15
C GLN A 134 35.47 -20.58 -23.28
N ARG A 135 34.28 -21.19 -23.33
CA ARG A 135 33.22 -20.76 -24.26
C ARG A 135 32.75 -19.34 -23.96
N TYR A 136 32.67 -18.97 -22.68
CA TYR A 136 32.35 -17.60 -22.29
C TYR A 136 33.38 -16.59 -22.85
N GLN A 137 34.68 -16.88 -22.72
CA GLN A 137 35.74 -16.05 -23.30
C GLN A 137 35.65 -15.95 -24.83
N LEU A 138 35.26 -17.04 -25.50
CA LEU A 138 35.02 -17.03 -26.94
C LEU A 138 33.86 -16.11 -27.32
N TYR A 139 32.74 -16.20 -26.62
CA TYR A 139 31.60 -15.31 -26.86
C TYR A 139 31.92 -13.86 -26.51
N GLN A 140 32.80 -13.60 -25.54
CA GLN A 140 33.32 -12.25 -25.27
C GLN A 140 34.17 -11.71 -26.42
N LEU A 141 35.06 -12.53 -26.99
CA LEU A 141 35.84 -12.16 -28.18
C LEU A 141 34.89 -11.82 -29.34
N LEU A 142 33.93 -12.69 -29.64
CA LEU A 142 32.97 -12.44 -30.71
C LEU A 142 32.10 -11.20 -30.43
N ASN A 143 31.68 -10.99 -29.18
CA ASN A 143 30.97 -9.77 -28.80
C ASN A 143 31.84 -8.52 -29.03
N GLY A 144 33.12 -8.57 -28.68
CA GLY A 144 34.07 -7.49 -28.93
C GLY A 144 34.26 -7.21 -30.43
N LEU A 145 34.31 -8.25 -31.26
CA LEU A 145 34.31 -8.11 -32.72
C LEU A 145 33.01 -7.48 -33.24
N MET A 146 31.85 -7.86 -32.68
CA MET A 146 30.55 -7.27 -33.02
C MET A 146 30.39 -5.82 -32.55
N GLU A 147 31.09 -5.42 -31.49
CA GLU A 147 31.08 -4.06 -30.94
C GLU A 147 32.02 -3.14 -31.73
N ASN A 148 33.26 -3.57 -31.98
CA ASN A 148 34.30 -2.72 -32.55
C ASN A 148 34.46 -2.88 -34.07
N HIS A 149 34.12 -4.04 -34.63
CA HIS A 149 34.45 -4.44 -36.00
C HIS A 149 33.24 -4.97 -36.78
N ARG A 150 32.03 -4.57 -36.41
CA ARG A 150 30.77 -5.10 -36.98
C ARG A 150 30.70 -5.10 -38.50
N ALA A 151 31.11 -3.99 -39.13
CA ALA A 151 31.11 -3.86 -40.58
C ALA A 151 32.05 -4.88 -41.27
N ALA A 152 33.12 -5.30 -40.60
CA ALA A 152 34.00 -6.34 -41.10
C ALA A 152 33.27 -7.68 -41.23
N LEU A 153 32.51 -8.05 -40.19
CA LEU A 153 31.75 -9.28 -40.13
C LEU A 153 30.56 -9.23 -41.10
N GLN A 154 29.83 -8.11 -41.17
CA GLN A 154 28.69 -7.95 -42.08
C GLN A 154 29.08 -8.15 -43.55
N GLU A 155 30.24 -7.67 -43.97
CA GLU A 155 30.74 -7.83 -45.34
C GLU A 155 31.15 -9.25 -45.71
N MET A 156 31.33 -10.15 -44.73
CA MET A 156 31.57 -11.57 -45.01
C MET A 156 30.29 -12.28 -45.49
N GLY A 157 29.11 -11.65 -45.35
CA GLY A 157 27.83 -12.23 -45.78
C GLY A 157 27.53 -13.56 -45.09
N ASP A 158 27.07 -14.53 -45.86
CA ASP A 158 26.67 -15.88 -45.42
C ASP A 158 27.75 -16.58 -44.59
N GLU A 159 29.03 -16.37 -44.88
CA GLU A 159 30.15 -16.97 -44.12
C GLU A 159 30.08 -16.59 -42.63
N SER A 160 29.85 -15.30 -42.34
CA SER A 160 29.70 -14.84 -40.96
C SER A 160 28.36 -15.21 -40.35
N LEU A 161 27.28 -15.16 -41.12
CA LEU A 161 25.93 -15.46 -40.63
C LEU A 161 25.86 -16.92 -40.18
N ILE A 162 26.22 -17.85 -41.06
CA ILE A 162 26.20 -19.28 -40.78
C ILE A 162 27.25 -19.61 -39.72
N GLY A 163 28.46 -19.05 -39.82
CA GLY A 163 29.53 -19.29 -38.85
C GLY A 163 29.16 -18.89 -37.41
N ILE A 164 28.47 -17.76 -37.23
CA ILE A 164 27.98 -17.32 -35.91
C ILE A 164 26.88 -18.26 -35.40
N VAL A 165 25.92 -18.64 -36.26
CA VAL A 165 24.83 -19.54 -35.88
C VAL A 165 25.37 -20.92 -35.49
N ASP A 166 26.24 -21.50 -36.30
CA ASP A 166 26.87 -22.80 -36.03
C ASP A 166 27.65 -22.78 -34.72
N LEU A 167 28.38 -21.69 -34.44
CA LEU A 167 29.15 -21.53 -33.21
C LEU A 167 28.27 -21.42 -31.95
N MET A 168 27.11 -20.80 -32.06
CA MET A 168 26.25 -20.48 -30.92
C MET A 168 25.18 -21.55 -30.65
N THR A 169 24.86 -22.37 -31.64
CA THR A 169 23.84 -23.40 -31.53
C THR A 169 24.21 -24.44 -30.47
N GLY A 170 23.30 -24.71 -29.53
CA GLY A 170 23.45 -25.78 -28.54
C GLY A 170 24.13 -25.39 -27.23
N GLU A 171 24.42 -24.10 -27.00
CA GLU A 171 24.86 -23.62 -25.68
C GLU A 171 23.74 -23.81 -24.63
N LYS A 172 24.11 -24.16 -23.39
CA LYS A 172 23.16 -24.48 -22.31
C LYS A 172 23.39 -23.64 -21.05
N ASP A 173 24.57 -23.05 -20.88
CA ASP A 173 24.86 -22.26 -19.68
C ASP A 173 24.16 -20.89 -19.75
N PRO A 174 23.41 -20.48 -18.71
CA PRO A 174 22.66 -19.23 -18.72
C PRO A 174 23.54 -17.98 -18.89
N ARG A 175 24.79 -17.98 -18.40
CA ARG A 175 25.71 -16.82 -18.56
C ARG A 175 26.14 -16.66 -20.01
N ASN A 176 26.37 -17.78 -20.69
CA ASN A 176 26.76 -17.79 -22.09
C ASN A 176 25.55 -17.43 -22.96
N LEU A 177 24.36 -17.98 -22.65
CA LEU A 177 23.11 -17.68 -23.37
C LEU A 177 22.77 -16.19 -23.38
N MET A 178 23.07 -15.45 -22.30
CA MET A 178 22.90 -13.99 -22.27
C MET A 178 23.70 -13.28 -23.36
N LEU A 179 24.94 -13.70 -23.63
CA LEU A 179 25.75 -13.17 -24.73
C LEU A 179 25.27 -13.68 -26.08
N VAL A 180 24.97 -14.98 -26.18
CA VAL A 180 24.49 -15.62 -27.42
C VAL A 180 23.25 -14.93 -27.95
N PHE A 181 22.20 -14.77 -27.15
CA PHE A 181 20.98 -14.10 -27.58
C PHE A 181 21.24 -12.63 -27.96
N SER A 182 22.15 -11.95 -27.27
CA SER A 182 22.47 -10.56 -27.60
C SER A 182 23.17 -10.44 -28.96
N ILE A 183 24.10 -11.34 -29.26
CA ILE A 183 24.82 -11.35 -30.54
C ILE A 183 23.88 -11.80 -31.67
N LEU A 184 23.12 -12.88 -31.46
CA LEU A 184 22.14 -13.35 -32.45
C LEU A 184 21.09 -12.29 -32.77
N LYS A 185 20.57 -11.56 -31.78
CA LYS A 185 19.67 -10.43 -31.99
C LYS A 185 20.25 -9.40 -32.97
N VAL A 186 21.52 -9.02 -32.81
CA VAL A 186 22.18 -8.07 -33.72
C VAL A 186 22.30 -8.66 -35.13
N VAL A 187 22.71 -9.92 -35.25
CA VAL A 187 22.78 -10.60 -36.55
C VAL A 187 21.41 -10.62 -37.24
N MET A 188 20.36 -10.97 -36.50
CA MET A 188 18.99 -11.07 -37.02
C MET A 188 18.39 -9.73 -37.45
N MET A 189 18.88 -8.61 -36.93
CA MET A 189 18.44 -7.27 -37.34
C MET A 189 19.25 -6.67 -38.48
N GLU A 190 20.57 -6.91 -38.51
CA GLU A 190 21.48 -6.15 -39.37
C GLU A 190 22.00 -6.94 -40.58
N TRP A 191 21.90 -8.27 -40.61
CA TRP A 191 22.31 -9.09 -41.76
C TRP A 191 21.15 -9.31 -42.74
N ASP A 192 21.48 -9.58 -44.00
CA ASP A 192 20.50 -10.08 -44.97
C ASP A 192 20.16 -11.54 -44.63
N LEU A 193 18.92 -11.77 -44.21
CA LEU A 193 18.44 -13.09 -43.81
C LEU A 193 17.74 -13.85 -44.95
N THR A 194 17.78 -13.31 -46.17
CA THR A 194 17.10 -13.90 -47.33
C THR A 194 17.61 -15.33 -47.56
N GLY A 195 16.73 -16.32 -47.36
CA GLY A 195 17.06 -17.73 -47.54
C GLY A 195 17.59 -18.44 -46.30
N HIS A 196 17.75 -17.74 -45.16
CA HIS A 196 18.31 -18.28 -43.91
C HIS A 196 17.41 -18.08 -42.68
N ALA A 197 16.19 -17.56 -42.88
CA ALA A 197 15.29 -17.19 -41.78
C ALA A 197 14.83 -18.39 -40.93
N ASP A 198 14.66 -19.56 -41.55
CA ASP A 198 14.32 -20.82 -40.87
C ASP A 198 15.44 -21.29 -39.94
N VAL A 199 16.68 -21.34 -40.44
CA VAL A 199 17.86 -21.76 -39.68
C VAL A 199 18.09 -20.85 -38.47
N LEU A 200 18.01 -19.53 -38.68
CA LEU A 200 18.16 -18.54 -37.61
C LEU A 200 17.04 -18.61 -36.57
N PHE A 201 15.79 -18.79 -37.02
CA PHE A 201 14.67 -18.95 -36.10
C PHE A 201 14.80 -20.23 -35.28
N GLU A 202 15.16 -21.36 -35.89
CA GLU A 202 15.37 -22.63 -35.17
C GLU A 202 16.51 -22.55 -34.16
N ALA A 203 17.58 -21.80 -34.47
CA ALA A 203 18.72 -21.62 -33.58
C ALA A 203 18.34 -20.98 -32.24
N VAL A 204 17.31 -20.12 -32.22
CA VAL A 204 16.80 -19.49 -30.98
C VAL A 204 15.57 -20.19 -30.43
N TYR A 205 14.63 -20.60 -31.28
CA TYR A 205 13.33 -21.13 -30.84
C TYR A 205 13.46 -22.49 -30.14
N ASN A 206 14.54 -23.24 -30.38
CA ASN A 206 14.84 -24.49 -29.66
C ASN A 206 14.97 -24.30 -28.12
N TYR A 207 15.19 -23.07 -27.64
CA TYR A 207 15.24 -22.72 -26.22
C TYR A 207 13.85 -22.41 -25.63
N PHE A 208 12.80 -22.33 -26.45
CA PHE A 208 11.46 -21.97 -26.02
C PHE A 208 10.62 -23.21 -25.63
N PRO A 209 10.00 -23.26 -24.43
CA PRO A 209 10.02 -22.25 -23.37
C PRO A 209 11.21 -22.41 -22.41
N ILE A 210 11.68 -21.29 -21.84
CA ILE A 210 12.74 -21.31 -20.83
C ILE A 210 12.22 -21.88 -19.51
N THR A 211 12.83 -22.99 -19.06
CA THR A 211 12.50 -23.69 -17.80
C THR A 211 13.57 -23.52 -16.71
N PHE A 212 14.53 -22.60 -16.92
CA PHE A 212 15.63 -22.33 -16.00
C PHE A 212 15.16 -21.91 -14.62
N LYS A 213 15.82 -22.42 -13.57
CA LYS A 213 15.66 -21.99 -12.18
C LYS A 213 17.02 -21.59 -11.62
N PRO A 214 17.19 -20.35 -11.13
CA PRO A 214 18.47 -19.89 -10.63
C PRO A 214 18.91 -20.67 -9.38
N PRO A 215 20.21 -21.00 -9.23
CA PRO A 215 20.73 -21.61 -8.03
C PRO A 215 20.56 -20.71 -6.78
N PRO A 216 20.38 -21.28 -5.57
CA PRO A 216 20.35 -20.50 -4.34
C PRO A 216 21.66 -19.74 -4.13
N LYS A 217 21.60 -18.41 -4.00
CA LYS A 217 22.77 -17.49 -3.90
C LYS A 217 23.65 -17.45 -5.15
N ASP A 218 23.05 -17.37 -6.33
CA ASP A 218 23.81 -17.10 -7.57
C ASP A 218 24.58 -15.77 -7.47
N PRO A 219 25.93 -15.77 -7.53
CA PRO A 219 26.73 -14.54 -7.46
C PRO A 219 26.57 -13.63 -8.68
N TYR A 220 25.99 -14.12 -9.78
CA TYR A 220 25.78 -13.35 -11.02
C TYR A 220 24.38 -12.73 -11.13
N GLY A 221 23.40 -13.23 -10.35
CA GLY A 221 22.06 -12.68 -10.29
C GLY A 221 21.21 -12.86 -11.56
N ILE A 222 21.51 -13.85 -12.41
CA ILE A 222 20.75 -14.07 -13.66
C ILE A 222 19.42 -14.74 -13.34
N THR A 223 18.32 -14.13 -13.77
CA THR A 223 16.97 -14.66 -13.56
C THR A 223 16.46 -15.42 -14.80
N ALA A 224 15.40 -16.21 -14.62
CA ALA A 224 14.71 -16.83 -15.75
C ALA A 224 14.06 -15.79 -16.67
N GLN A 225 13.64 -14.64 -16.12
CA GLN A 225 13.03 -13.57 -16.90
C GLN A 225 14.06 -12.91 -17.83
N ASP A 226 15.29 -12.68 -17.36
CA ASP A 226 16.36 -12.11 -18.19
C ASP A 226 16.62 -12.93 -19.47
N LEU A 227 16.58 -14.26 -19.36
CA LEU A 227 16.74 -15.17 -20.50
C LEU A 227 15.52 -15.16 -21.42
N LYS A 228 14.31 -15.11 -20.85
CA LYS A 228 13.07 -15.03 -21.62
C LYS A 228 13.00 -13.76 -22.44
N ASP A 229 13.32 -12.62 -21.83
CA ASP A 229 13.27 -11.31 -22.49
C ASP A 229 14.26 -11.26 -23.67
N ARG A 230 15.49 -11.74 -23.49
CA ARG A 230 16.48 -11.78 -24.59
C ARG A 230 16.14 -12.77 -25.69
N LEU A 231 15.57 -13.93 -25.33
CA LEU A 231 15.10 -14.89 -26.31
C LEU A 231 13.92 -14.32 -27.12
N GLN A 232 12.98 -13.66 -26.44
CA GLN A 232 11.84 -12.99 -27.05
C GLN A 232 12.30 -11.88 -28.01
N ASP A 233 13.27 -11.08 -27.60
CA ASP A 233 13.90 -10.06 -28.45
C ASP A 233 14.50 -10.63 -29.73
N CYS A 234 15.06 -11.85 -29.69
CA CYS A 234 15.55 -12.53 -30.89
C CYS A 234 14.38 -12.94 -31.80
N ILE A 235 13.37 -13.61 -31.21
CA ILE A 235 12.20 -14.11 -31.92
C ILE A 235 11.45 -12.96 -32.61
N SER A 236 11.32 -11.78 -31.98
CA SER A 236 10.60 -10.63 -32.53
C SER A 236 11.46 -9.69 -33.37
N SER A 237 12.75 -9.96 -33.55
CA SER A 237 13.70 -9.01 -34.17
C SER A 237 13.45 -8.71 -35.65
N ASN A 238 12.85 -9.64 -36.40
CA ASN A 238 12.70 -9.51 -37.86
C ASN A 238 11.41 -10.15 -38.41
N SER A 239 10.70 -9.41 -39.27
CA SER A 239 9.42 -9.85 -39.87
C SER A 239 9.55 -11.10 -40.73
N LEU A 240 10.75 -11.41 -41.25
CA LEU A 240 11.02 -12.63 -42.00
C LEU A 240 10.79 -13.92 -41.18
N PHE A 241 10.78 -13.83 -39.85
CA PHE A 241 10.46 -14.95 -38.98
C PHE A 241 8.97 -15.24 -38.86
N ALA A 242 8.07 -14.35 -39.30
CA ALA A 242 6.62 -14.52 -39.17
C ALA A 242 6.04 -15.85 -39.69
N PRO A 243 6.53 -16.44 -40.81
CA PRO A 243 6.08 -17.76 -41.27
C PRO A 243 6.39 -18.90 -40.28
N HIS A 244 7.36 -18.72 -39.39
CA HIS A 244 7.77 -19.71 -38.39
C HIS A 244 7.29 -19.32 -36.99
N SER A 245 7.46 -18.06 -36.58
CA SER A 245 7.16 -17.59 -35.23
C SER A 245 5.66 -17.63 -34.92
N PHE A 246 4.79 -17.15 -35.82
CA PHE A 246 3.35 -17.15 -35.54
C PHE A 246 2.78 -18.57 -35.44
N PRO A 247 2.99 -19.50 -36.39
CA PRO A 247 2.50 -20.87 -36.21
C PRO A 247 3.07 -21.52 -34.95
N ALA A 248 4.38 -21.42 -34.71
CA ALA A 248 5.01 -22.09 -33.60
C ALA A 248 4.53 -21.59 -32.24
N LEU A 249 4.27 -20.28 -32.09
CA LEU A 249 3.75 -19.69 -30.84
C LEU A 249 2.26 -19.98 -30.64
N LEU A 250 1.46 -19.98 -31.70
CA LEU A 250 0.04 -20.34 -31.61
C LEU A 250 -0.14 -21.81 -31.21
N ASP A 251 0.66 -22.72 -31.76
CA ASP A 251 0.64 -24.15 -31.39
C ASP A 251 0.99 -24.38 -29.90
N LYS A 252 1.73 -23.46 -29.27
CA LYS A 252 2.06 -23.54 -27.84
C LYS A 252 0.90 -23.15 -26.93
N LEU A 253 -0.16 -22.53 -27.45
CA LEU A 253 -1.38 -22.23 -26.69
C LEU A 253 -2.18 -23.51 -26.38
N ASP A 254 -1.97 -24.60 -27.10
CA ASP A 254 -2.55 -25.92 -26.79
C ASP A 254 -1.83 -26.63 -25.61
N SER A 255 -0.77 -26.03 -25.06
CA SER A 255 -0.04 -26.56 -23.91
C SER A 255 -0.91 -26.61 -22.65
N THR A 256 -0.76 -27.67 -21.86
CA THR A 256 -1.37 -27.77 -20.53
C THR A 256 -0.67 -26.90 -19.48
N SER A 257 0.48 -26.29 -19.80
CA SER A 257 1.24 -25.44 -18.89
C SER A 257 0.91 -23.97 -19.07
N ASN A 258 0.26 -23.37 -18.05
CA ASN A 258 -0.07 -21.95 -18.00
C ASN A 258 1.15 -21.02 -18.18
N ASN A 259 2.33 -21.43 -17.72
CA ASN A 259 3.56 -20.65 -17.91
C ASN A 259 3.98 -20.61 -19.39
N VAL A 260 3.80 -21.72 -20.12
CA VAL A 260 4.11 -21.79 -21.55
C VAL A 260 3.12 -20.96 -22.35
N LYS A 261 1.83 -21.02 -22.02
CA LYS A 261 0.81 -20.15 -22.64
C LYS A 261 1.14 -18.67 -22.43
N ARG A 262 1.49 -18.28 -21.19
CA ARG A 262 1.92 -16.91 -20.85
C ARG A 262 3.13 -16.46 -21.68
N ASP A 263 4.19 -17.26 -21.69
CA ASP A 263 5.41 -16.94 -22.45
C ASP A 263 5.10 -16.82 -23.96
N SER A 264 4.15 -17.62 -24.47
CA SER A 264 3.75 -17.61 -25.87
C SER A 264 2.96 -16.36 -26.24
N LEU A 265 2.02 -15.92 -25.39
CA LEU A 265 1.26 -14.68 -25.57
C LEU A 265 2.15 -13.42 -25.47
N ASN A 266 3.14 -13.43 -24.56
CA ASN A 266 4.14 -12.37 -24.48
C ASN A 266 4.97 -12.30 -25.76
N ALA A 267 5.54 -13.44 -26.20
CA ALA A 267 6.33 -13.49 -27.42
C ALA A 267 5.52 -13.08 -28.66
N LEU A 268 4.24 -13.49 -28.72
CA LEU A 268 3.31 -13.08 -29.77
C LEU A 268 3.11 -11.56 -29.80
N SER A 269 2.89 -10.94 -28.63
CA SER A 269 2.77 -9.48 -28.50
C SER A 269 4.03 -8.76 -28.98
N ALA A 270 5.22 -9.22 -28.57
CA ALA A 270 6.48 -8.61 -29.04
C ALA A 270 6.69 -8.76 -30.55
N CYS A 271 6.33 -9.91 -31.13
CA CYS A 271 6.38 -10.10 -32.59
C CYS A 271 5.47 -9.09 -33.29
N ILE A 272 4.24 -8.88 -32.80
CA ILE A 272 3.28 -7.96 -33.40
C ILE A 272 3.76 -6.51 -33.31
N ALA A 273 4.28 -6.10 -32.16
CA ALA A 273 4.83 -4.75 -31.96
C ALA A 273 6.03 -4.46 -32.88
N SER A 274 6.86 -5.47 -33.13
CA SER A 274 8.13 -5.31 -33.84
C SER A 274 8.01 -5.51 -35.36
N TYR A 275 7.19 -6.47 -35.81
CA TYR A 275 7.07 -6.83 -37.23
C TYR A 275 6.35 -5.75 -38.04
N ASP A 276 6.60 -5.70 -39.35
CA ASP A 276 5.96 -4.74 -40.24
C ASP A 276 4.43 -4.96 -40.32
N ALA A 277 3.68 -3.88 -40.51
CA ALA A 277 2.21 -3.90 -40.49
C ALA A 277 1.60 -4.80 -41.58
N ASN A 278 2.24 -4.95 -42.75
CA ASN A 278 1.76 -5.81 -43.82
C ASN A 278 1.91 -7.29 -43.48
N THR A 279 2.97 -7.64 -42.76
CA THR A 279 3.22 -8.98 -42.24
C THR A 279 2.23 -9.30 -41.14
N VAL A 280 2.03 -8.40 -40.16
CA VAL A 280 0.99 -8.58 -39.13
C VAL A 280 -0.40 -8.73 -39.75
N SER A 281 -0.74 -7.91 -40.75
CA SER A 281 -2.03 -8.00 -41.46
C SER A 281 -2.26 -9.35 -42.13
N ARG A 282 -1.21 -10.05 -42.59
CA ARG A 282 -1.33 -11.37 -43.23
C ARG A 282 -1.70 -12.47 -42.24
N TYR A 283 -1.31 -12.33 -40.97
CA TYR A 283 -1.53 -13.34 -39.92
C TYR A 283 -2.61 -12.96 -38.91
N SER A 284 -3.05 -11.70 -38.86
CA SER A 284 -3.97 -11.17 -37.85
C SER A 284 -5.27 -11.97 -37.71
N ILE A 285 -5.89 -12.38 -38.81
CA ILE A 285 -7.11 -13.21 -38.80
C ILE A 285 -6.83 -14.59 -38.19
N LYS A 286 -5.70 -15.22 -38.53
CA LYS A 286 -5.33 -16.53 -37.96
C LYS A 286 -5.10 -16.41 -36.45
N ILE A 287 -4.43 -15.34 -36.01
CA ILE A 287 -4.22 -15.06 -34.58
C ILE A 287 -5.55 -14.88 -33.86
N TRP A 288 -6.46 -14.07 -34.42
CA TRP A 288 -7.81 -13.89 -33.87
C TRP A 288 -8.58 -15.21 -33.74
N GLU A 289 -8.56 -16.06 -34.77
CA GLU A 289 -9.28 -17.33 -34.77
C GLU A 289 -8.79 -18.30 -33.67
N THR A 290 -7.52 -18.21 -33.28
CA THR A 290 -6.97 -18.96 -32.14
C THR A 290 -7.34 -18.29 -30.81
N LEU A 291 -7.09 -16.99 -30.66
CA LEU A 291 -7.26 -16.28 -29.39
C LEU A 291 -8.72 -16.10 -28.97
N LYS A 292 -9.67 -16.07 -29.92
CA LYS A 292 -11.10 -15.93 -29.58
C LYS A 292 -11.58 -17.06 -28.67
N PHE A 293 -11.03 -18.27 -28.81
CA PHE A 293 -11.40 -19.39 -27.94
C PHE A 293 -10.90 -19.18 -26.50
N GLU A 294 -9.66 -18.72 -26.34
CA GLU A 294 -9.05 -18.40 -25.05
C GLU A 294 -9.77 -17.24 -24.34
N ILE A 295 -10.38 -16.31 -25.08
CA ILE A 295 -11.14 -15.20 -24.50
C ILE A 295 -12.59 -15.59 -24.20
N LEU A 296 -13.32 -16.13 -25.18
CA LEU A 296 -14.76 -16.42 -25.05
C LEU A 296 -15.05 -17.61 -24.11
N ASN A 297 -14.10 -18.54 -23.96
CA ASN A 297 -14.27 -19.75 -23.14
C ASN A 297 -13.24 -19.84 -22.00
N SER A 298 -12.66 -18.71 -21.58
CA SER A 298 -11.61 -18.70 -20.56
C SER A 298 -12.04 -19.36 -19.26
N GLN A 299 -11.16 -20.21 -18.72
CA GLN A 299 -11.24 -20.72 -17.34
C GLN A 299 -10.30 -19.96 -16.39
N GLU A 300 -9.34 -19.21 -16.95
CA GLU A 300 -8.26 -18.54 -16.24
C GLU A 300 -8.23 -17.07 -16.69
N ASP A 301 -8.67 -16.15 -15.83
CA ASP A 301 -8.87 -14.74 -16.19
C ASP A 301 -7.61 -14.09 -16.81
N PHE A 302 -6.42 -14.43 -16.29
CA PHE A 302 -5.16 -13.86 -16.80
C PHE A 302 -4.87 -14.22 -18.27
N LEU A 303 -5.31 -15.39 -18.76
CA LEU A 303 -5.11 -15.78 -20.15
C LEU A 303 -5.99 -14.96 -21.10
N ALA A 304 -7.21 -14.66 -20.67
CA ALA A 304 -8.11 -13.79 -21.41
C ALA A 304 -7.53 -12.37 -21.50
N GLU A 305 -7.07 -11.81 -20.38
CA GLU A 305 -6.45 -10.48 -20.32
C GLU A 305 -5.22 -10.35 -21.23
N MET A 306 -4.32 -11.35 -21.20
CA MET A 306 -3.15 -11.38 -22.07
C MET A 306 -3.53 -11.52 -23.55
N SER A 307 -4.55 -12.33 -23.85
CA SER A 307 -5.04 -12.48 -25.23
C SER A 307 -5.68 -11.19 -25.76
N LEU A 308 -6.44 -10.48 -24.91
CA LEU A 308 -6.96 -9.15 -25.23
C LEU A 308 -5.84 -8.15 -25.50
N THR A 309 -4.76 -8.20 -24.71
CA THR A 309 -3.56 -7.36 -24.93
C THR A 309 -2.91 -7.64 -26.29
N VAL A 310 -2.84 -8.90 -26.71
CA VAL A 310 -2.37 -9.26 -28.07
C VAL A 310 -3.26 -8.62 -29.14
N LEU A 311 -4.60 -8.69 -29.00
CA LEU A 311 -5.52 -8.06 -29.95
C LEU A 311 -5.34 -6.54 -30.00
N GLN A 312 -5.13 -5.90 -28.85
CA GLN A 312 -4.81 -4.47 -28.77
C GLN A 312 -3.54 -4.12 -29.54
N GLU A 313 -2.50 -4.93 -29.42
CA GLU A 313 -1.23 -4.70 -30.11
C GLU A 313 -1.38 -4.86 -31.62
N ILE A 314 -2.20 -5.81 -32.09
CA ILE A 314 -2.55 -5.92 -33.51
C ILE A 314 -3.27 -4.66 -33.98
N VAL A 315 -4.26 -4.18 -33.21
CA VAL A 315 -4.99 -2.97 -33.56
C VAL A 315 -4.07 -1.76 -33.65
N LYS A 316 -3.19 -1.55 -32.66
CA LYS A 316 -2.20 -0.46 -32.67
C LYS A 316 -1.33 -0.56 -33.92
N ARG A 317 -0.76 -1.73 -34.17
CA ARG A 317 0.14 -1.94 -35.31
C ARG A 317 -0.52 -1.72 -36.67
N LEU A 318 -1.79 -2.13 -36.82
CA LEU A 318 -2.56 -1.90 -38.04
C LEU A 318 -3.15 -0.49 -38.15
N SER A 319 -3.13 0.27 -37.06
CA SER A 319 -3.53 1.69 -37.03
C SER A 319 -2.38 2.63 -37.35
N ASP A 320 -1.13 2.15 -37.28
CA ASP A 320 0.06 2.91 -37.65
C ASP A 320 -0.10 3.50 -39.07
N HIS A 321 0.09 4.82 -39.19
CA HIS A 321 0.02 5.56 -40.46
C HIS A 321 -1.37 5.61 -41.14
N VAL A 322 -2.46 5.26 -40.43
CA VAL A 322 -3.82 5.45 -40.96
C VAL A 322 -4.24 6.91 -40.80
N ALA A 323 -4.18 7.66 -41.90
CA ALA A 323 -4.62 9.07 -41.94
C ALA A 323 -6.14 9.21 -42.13
N GLU A 324 -6.74 8.38 -42.97
CA GLU A 324 -8.17 8.38 -43.27
C GLU A 324 -8.78 7.00 -42.99
N VAL A 325 -9.92 6.98 -42.30
CA VAL A 325 -10.63 5.75 -41.95
C VAL A 325 -11.51 5.33 -43.13
N SER A 326 -11.22 4.17 -43.73
CA SER A 326 -12.04 3.56 -44.79
C SER A 326 -12.32 2.09 -44.49
N GLN A 327 -13.21 1.46 -45.26
CA GLN A 327 -13.52 0.03 -45.10
C GLN A 327 -12.51 -0.89 -45.80
N ASP A 328 -11.58 -0.32 -46.59
CA ASP A 328 -10.62 -1.08 -47.40
C ASP A 328 -9.23 -1.20 -46.73
N ILE A 329 -9.02 -0.55 -45.58
CA ILE A 329 -7.74 -0.63 -44.85
C ILE A 329 -7.56 -1.97 -44.13
N PRO A 330 -6.30 -2.44 -43.93
CA PRO A 330 -6.00 -3.66 -43.18
C PRO A 330 -6.69 -3.77 -41.81
N LEU A 331 -6.75 -2.66 -41.07
CA LEU A 331 -7.43 -2.58 -39.78
C LEU A 331 -8.92 -2.93 -39.89
N ALA A 332 -9.64 -2.38 -40.87
CA ALA A 332 -11.06 -2.66 -41.07
C ALA A 332 -11.32 -4.12 -41.44
N HIS A 333 -10.46 -4.71 -42.27
CA HIS A 333 -10.53 -6.13 -42.60
C HIS A 333 -10.32 -7.02 -41.37
N PHE A 334 -9.41 -6.66 -40.47
CA PHE A 334 -9.19 -7.36 -39.20
C PHE A 334 -10.38 -7.24 -38.23
N LEU A 335 -10.92 -6.03 -38.06
CA LEU A 335 -12.01 -5.77 -37.13
C LEU A 335 -13.35 -6.37 -37.58
N LYS A 336 -13.60 -6.50 -38.89
CA LYS A 336 -14.88 -6.99 -39.43
C LYS A 336 -15.37 -8.34 -38.84
N PRO A 337 -14.56 -9.43 -38.82
CA PRO A 337 -14.99 -10.68 -38.18
C PRO A 337 -15.13 -10.56 -36.67
N ILE A 338 -14.32 -9.72 -36.00
CA ILE A 338 -14.39 -9.49 -34.55
C ILE A 338 -15.70 -8.81 -34.17
N ILE A 339 -16.06 -7.73 -34.88
CA ILE A 339 -17.32 -7.01 -34.69
C ILE A 339 -18.50 -7.93 -34.94
N LYS A 340 -18.44 -8.76 -35.99
CA LYS A 340 -19.50 -9.72 -36.29
C LYS A 340 -19.72 -10.70 -35.14
N GLU A 341 -18.65 -11.32 -34.63
CA GLU A 341 -18.71 -12.24 -33.50
C GLU A 341 -19.26 -11.54 -32.25
N CYS A 342 -18.71 -10.37 -31.90
CA CYS A 342 -19.16 -9.65 -30.71
C CYS A 342 -20.63 -9.21 -30.81
N ASN A 343 -21.08 -8.73 -31.96
CA ASN A 343 -22.49 -8.37 -32.18
C ASN A 343 -23.41 -9.58 -32.08
N GLU A 344 -22.97 -10.77 -32.49
CA GLU A 344 -23.76 -12.01 -32.34
C GLU A 344 -23.88 -12.41 -30.87
N GLN A 345 -22.77 -12.39 -30.12
CA GLN A 345 -22.76 -12.70 -28.69
C GLN A 345 -23.55 -11.67 -27.84
N LEU A 346 -23.59 -10.40 -28.27
CA LEU A 346 -24.31 -9.33 -27.57
C LEU A 346 -25.82 -9.33 -27.81
N ARG A 347 -26.36 -10.11 -28.75
CA ARG A 347 -27.82 -10.24 -28.93
C ARG A 347 -28.52 -10.76 -27.68
N GLU A 348 -27.85 -11.67 -26.97
CA GLU A 348 -28.30 -12.20 -25.68
C GLU A 348 -27.30 -11.79 -24.60
N PRO A 349 -27.41 -10.56 -24.05
CA PRO A 349 -26.36 -9.96 -23.23
C PRO A 349 -26.21 -10.63 -21.84
N GLN A 350 -27.09 -11.58 -21.51
CA GLN A 350 -27.04 -12.40 -20.30
C GLN A 350 -26.31 -13.74 -20.52
N HIS A 351 -26.00 -14.09 -21.76
CA HIS A 351 -25.24 -15.30 -22.07
C HIS A 351 -23.80 -15.19 -21.54
N LYS A 352 -23.20 -16.33 -21.18
CA LYS A 352 -21.84 -16.35 -20.58
C LYS A 352 -20.77 -15.67 -21.44
N GLN A 353 -20.95 -15.71 -22.76
CA GLN A 353 -20.00 -15.14 -23.73
C GLN A 353 -20.21 -13.64 -24.01
N ALA A 354 -21.31 -13.04 -23.54
CA ALA A 354 -21.59 -11.62 -23.76
C ALA A 354 -20.59 -10.70 -23.05
N LYS A 355 -20.18 -11.04 -21.82
CA LYS A 355 -19.14 -10.30 -21.10
C LYS A 355 -17.78 -10.37 -21.81
N PRO A 356 -17.23 -11.54 -22.14
CA PRO A 356 -16.02 -11.63 -22.96
C PRO A 356 -16.10 -10.86 -24.29
N ALA A 357 -17.26 -10.89 -24.97
CA ALA A 357 -17.46 -10.11 -26.19
C ALA A 357 -17.40 -8.58 -25.94
N ARG A 358 -17.97 -8.10 -24.83
CA ARG A 358 -17.83 -6.72 -24.40
C ARG A 358 -16.36 -6.37 -24.09
N ASP A 359 -15.65 -7.25 -23.41
CA ASP A 359 -14.24 -7.04 -23.05
C ASP A 359 -13.35 -6.99 -24.32
N ILE A 360 -13.66 -7.80 -25.35
CA ILE A 360 -13.03 -7.71 -26.68
C ILE A 360 -13.29 -6.34 -27.32
N LEU A 361 -14.55 -5.89 -27.37
CA LEU A 361 -14.90 -4.58 -27.95
C LEU A 361 -14.20 -3.44 -27.22
N GLN A 362 -14.17 -3.48 -25.89
CA GLN A 362 -13.44 -2.50 -25.09
C GLN A 362 -11.96 -2.49 -25.44
N ALA A 363 -11.32 -3.66 -25.46
CA ALA A 363 -9.90 -3.79 -25.77
C ALA A 363 -9.57 -3.23 -27.15
N VAL A 364 -10.27 -3.65 -28.20
CA VAL A 364 -9.96 -3.20 -29.57
C VAL A 364 -10.31 -1.74 -29.81
N SER A 365 -11.34 -1.20 -29.15
CA SER A 365 -11.74 0.20 -29.34
C SER A 365 -10.88 1.18 -28.55
N SER A 366 -10.33 0.81 -27.39
CA SER A 366 -9.41 1.66 -26.62
C SER A 366 -7.99 1.72 -27.21
N ALA A 367 -7.65 0.82 -28.13
CA ALA A 367 -6.31 0.68 -28.67
C ALA A 367 -5.88 1.82 -29.63
N SER A 368 -6.81 2.42 -30.39
CA SER A 368 -6.50 3.53 -31.31
C SER A 368 -7.74 4.32 -31.74
N PRO A 369 -7.61 5.62 -32.10
CA PRO A 369 -8.73 6.41 -32.62
C PRO A 369 -9.37 5.84 -33.91
N PRO A 370 -8.61 5.39 -34.93
CA PRO A 370 -9.20 4.77 -36.12
C PRO A 370 -10.03 3.52 -35.80
N SER A 371 -9.55 2.68 -34.87
CA SER A 371 -10.29 1.49 -34.42
C SER A 371 -11.58 1.89 -33.72
N PHE A 372 -11.50 2.86 -32.80
CA PHE A 372 -12.67 3.39 -32.10
C PHE A 372 -13.76 3.84 -33.09
N VAL A 373 -13.40 4.60 -34.13
CA VAL A 373 -14.35 5.04 -35.17
C VAL A 373 -15.05 3.87 -35.85
N LEU A 374 -14.31 2.87 -36.30
CA LEU A 374 -14.87 1.69 -36.99
C LEU A 374 -15.80 0.87 -36.08
N ILE A 375 -15.43 0.71 -34.81
CA ILE A 375 -16.23 -0.01 -33.81
C ILE A 375 -17.54 0.76 -33.54
N ILE A 376 -17.47 2.05 -33.22
CA ILE A 376 -18.66 2.85 -32.89
C ILE A 376 -19.66 2.87 -34.05
N GLN A 377 -19.19 3.07 -35.28
CA GLN A 377 -20.04 3.07 -36.47
C GLN A 377 -20.79 1.76 -36.70
N SER A 378 -20.23 0.62 -36.25
CA SER A 378 -20.78 -0.71 -36.54
C SER A 378 -21.55 -1.33 -35.36
N VAL A 379 -21.32 -0.86 -34.13
CA VAL A 379 -21.84 -1.48 -32.90
C VAL A 379 -22.95 -0.65 -32.26
N VAL A 380 -22.79 0.67 -32.16
CA VAL A 380 -23.65 1.50 -31.29
C VAL A 380 -25.11 1.54 -31.78
N ALA A 381 -25.34 1.82 -33.06
CA ALA A 381 -26.70 1.91 -33.59
C ALA A 381 -27.48 0.57 -33.47
N PRO A 382 -26.92 -0.60 -33.89
CA PRO A 382 -27.57 -1.89 -33.64
C PRO A 382 -27.83 -2.19 -32.16
N LEU A 383 -26.91 -1.81 -31.28
CA LEU A 383 -27.07 -2.00 -29.84
C LEU A 383 -28.22 -1.18 -29.28
N PHE A 384 -28.47 0.02 -29.79
CA PHE A 384 -29.63 0.84 -29.38
C PHE A 384 -30.94 0.20 -29.80
N THR A 385 -31.01 -0.39 -31.01
CA THR A 385 -32.17 -1.17 -31.44
C THR A 385 -32.43 -2.33 -30.49
N LEU A 386 -31.40 -3.11 -30.13
CA LEU A 386 -31.53 -4.23 -29.18
C LEU A 386 -31.94 -3.77 -27.78
N TYR A 387 -31.44 -2.61 -27.32
CA TYR A 387 -31.83 -2.02 -26.04
C TYR A 387 -33.32 -1.66 -26.01
N GLN A 388 -33.84 -1.07 -27.09
CA GLN A 388 -35.26 -0.70 -27.21
C GLN A 388 -36.18 -1.93 -27.28
N GLU A 389 -35.71 -3.02 -27.88
CA GLU A 389 -36.45 -4.29 -28.00
C GLU A 389 -36.35 -5.17 -26.73
N ALA A 390 -35.53 -4.79 -25.75
CA ALA A 390 -35.29 -5.59 -24.55
C ALA A 390 -36.57 -5.76 -23.71
N ASP A 391 -36.86 -7.01 -23.35
CA ASP A 391 -38.06 -7.43 -22.61
C ASP A 391 -37.91 -7.39 -21.08
N SER A 392 -36.72 -7.06 -20.56
CA SER A 392 -36.45 -7.03 -19.13
C SER A 392 -35.39 -5.99 -18.73
N ILE A 393 -35.51 -5.47 -17.51
CA ILE A 393 -34.54 -4.53 -16.91
C ILE A 393 -33.14 -5.16 -16.83
N ALA A 394 -33.06 -6.46 -16.58
CA ALA A 394 -31.78 -7.16 -16.52
C ALA A 394 -31.06 -7.20 -17.89
N LYS A 395 -31.79 -7.33 -19.01
CA LYS A 395 -31.20 -7.20 -20.36
C LYS A 395 -30.82 -5.75 -20.66
N GLN A 396 -31.70 -4.79 -20.35
CA GLN A 396 -31.40 -3.36 -20.50
C GLN A 396 -30.15 -2.97 -19.73
N ARG A 397 -30.00 -3.44 -18.49
CA ARG A 397 -28.79 -3.22 -17.69
C ARG A 397 -27.54 -3.75 -18.38
N ALA A 398 -27.57 -4.98 -18.87
CA ALA A 398 -26.41 -5.58 -19.51
C ALA A 398 -25.98 -4.80 -20.78
N PHE A 399 -26.94 -4.24 -21.53
CA PHE A 399 -26.64 -3.30 -22.61
C PHE A 399 -26.03 -1.98 -22.11
N LEU A 400 -26.52 -1.41 -21.01
CA LEU A 400 -25.90 -0.22 -20.39
C LEU A 400 -24.45 -0.49 -19.98
N GLU A 401 -24.14 -1.67 -19.44
CA GLU A 401 -22.76 -2.03 -19.11
C GLU A 401 -21.87 -2.10 -20.35
N THR A 402 -22.39 -2.57 -21.49
CA THR A 402 -21.68 -2.52 -22.79
C THR A 402 -21.44 -1.09 -23.25
N TYR A 403 -22.42 -0.19 -23.13
CA TYR A 403 -22.20 1.23 -23.41
C TYR A 403 -21.15 1.83 -22.48
N VAL A 404 -21.19 1.54 -21.19
CA VAL A 404 -20.18 2.03 -20.23
C VAL A 404 -18.77 1.58 -20.64
N ALA A 405 -18.59 0.34 -21.07
CA ALA A 405 -17.28 -0.14 -21.56
C ALA A 405 -16.79 0.60 -22.82
N LEU A 406 -17.69 0.93 -23.75
CA LEU A 406 -17.37 1.77 -24.92
C LEU A 406 -17.08 3.23 -24.53
N LEU A 407 -17.74 3.75 -23.49
CA LEU A 407 -17.47 5.09 -22.95
C LEU A 407 -16.13 5.14 -22.22
N ASP A 408 -15.75 4.09 -21.48
CA ASP A 408 -14.42 3.97 -20.88
C ASP A 408 -13.36 3.95 -22.00
N SER A 409 -13.60 3.23 -23.09
CA SER A 409 -12.73 3.25 -24.28
C SER A 409 -12.65 4.64 -24.93
N ALA A 410 -13.75 5.41 -24.92
CA ALA A 410 -13.76 6.78 -25.41
C ALA A 410 -12.89 7.69 -24.52
N ILE A 411 -12.90 7.47 -23.21
CA ILE A 411 -12.05 8.22 -22.28
C ILE A 411 -10.58 7.89 -22.53
N ASP A 412 -10.22 6.63 -22.76
CA ASP A 412 -8.84 6.22 -23.07
C ASP A 412 -8.33 6.86 -24.37
N VAL A 413 -9.20 7.02 -25.38
CA VAL A 413 -8.84 7.54 -26.71
C VAL A 413 -8.92 9.07 -26.80
N TYR A 414 -9.89 9.71 -26.15
CA TYR A 414 -10.16 11.16 -26.28
C TYR A 414 -9.81 11.98 -25.03
N GLY A 415 -9.51 11.31 -23.91
CA GLY A 415 -9.15 11.93 -22.65
C GLY A 415 -10.33 12.54 -21.87
N THR A 416 -10.00 13.12 -20.73
CA THR A 416 -10.92 13.79 -19.81
C THR A 416 -10.70 15.30 -19.79
N TRP A 417 -11.54 16.02 -19.06
CA TRP A 417 -11.34 17.46 -18.79
C TRP A 417 -10.01 17.78 -18.06
N ALA A 418 -9.39 16.82 -17.39
CA ALA A 418 -8.10 17.00 -16.73
C ALA A 418 -6.92 17.05 -17.73
N ASP A 419 -7.08 16.44 -18.91
CA ASP A 419 -6.02 16.28 -19.92
C ASP A 419 -5.92 17.53 -20.81
N ARG A 420 -5.39 18.63 -20.26
CA ARG A 420 -5.37 19.94 -20.92
C ARG A 420 -4.66 19.95 -22.27
N ASP A 421 -3.54 19.24 -22.36
CA ASP A 421 -2.65 19.26 -23.55
C ASP A 421 -2.97 18.16 -24.58
N PHE A 422 -3.90 17.27 -24.27
CA PHE A 422 -4.28 16.18 -25.18
C PHE A 422 -5.24 16.69 -26.28
N VAL A 423 -4.82 16.63 -27.54
CA VAL A 423 -5.67 16.94 -28.71
C VAL A 423 -5.74 15.68 -29.57
N SER A 424 -6.92 15.08 -29.63
CA SER A 424 -7.16 13.97 -30.56
C SER A 424 -7.24 14.51 -32.00
N PRO A 425 -6.61 13.85 -32.98
CA PRO A 425 -6.64 14.27 -34.38
C PRO A 425 -8.00 14.05 -35.06
N GLN A 426 -8.90 13.25 -34.45
CA GLN A 426 -10.21 12.91 -35.02
C GLN A 426 -11.33 13.34 -34.07
N GLU A 427 -12.49 13.69 -34.65
CA GLU A 427 -13.70 13.98 -33.87
C GLU A 427 -14.26 12.69 -33.25
N ASN A 428 -14.83 12.81 -32.06
CA ASN A 428 -15.41 11.68 -31.35
C ASN A 428 -16.72 11.22 -32.04
N PRO A 429 -16.78 10.01 -32.61
CA PRO A 429 -17.96 9.51 -33.33
C PRO A 429 -19.18 9.32 -32.43
N LEU A 430 -19.02 9.25 -31.11
CA LEU A 430 -20.14 9.18 -30.16
C LEU A 430 -20.98 10.46 -30.15
N ALA A 431 -20.45 11.60 -30.63
CA ALA A 431 -21.19 12.86 -30.66
C ALA A 431 -22.50 12.75 -31.45
N ALA A 432 -22.54 11.92 -32.50
CA ALA A 432 -23.76 11.65 -33.28
C ALA A 432 -24.87 10.94 -32.47
N PHE A 433 -24.53 10.36 -31.32
CA PHE A 433 -25.43 9.62 -30.44
C PHE A 433 -25.61 10.30 -29.07
N GLN A 434 -25.10 11.52 -28.89
CA GLN A 434 -25.12 12.25 -27.61
C GLN A 434 -26.52 12.33 -26.99
N ASP A 435 -27.52 12.72 -27.78
CA ASP A 435 -28.91 12.82 -27.31
C ASP A 435 -29.46 11.45 -26.86
N GLN A 436 -29.21 10.39 -27.64
CA GLN A 436 -29.70 9.04 -27.32
C GLN A 436 -29.05 8.48 -26.05
N PHE A 437 -27.73 8.68 -25.88
CA PHE A 437 -27.04 8.30 -24.65
C PHE A 437 -27.60 9.06 -23.45
N THR A 438 -27.81 10.37 -23.60
CA THR A 438 -28.33 11.22 -22.53
C THR A 438 -29.74 10.78 -22.13
N GLU A 439 -30.62 10.53 -23.10
CA GLU A 439 -31.98 10.04 -22.87
C GLU A 439 -31.98 8.69 -22.16
N VAL A 440 -31.28 7.69 -22.72
CA VAL A 440 -31.26 6.32 -22.20
C VAL A 440 -30.73 6.27 -20.77
N PHE A 441 -29.59 6.90 -20.50
CA PHE A 441 -29.03 6.87 -19.16
C PHE A 441 -29.81 7.73 -18.16
N SER A 442 -30.36 8.89 -18.57
CA SER A 442 -31.18 9.72 -17.67
C SER A 442 -32.49 9.04 -17.31
N GLN A 443 -33.15 8.41 -18.29
CA GLN A 443 -34.37 7.63 -18.05
C GLN A 443 -34.09 6.42 -17.15
N ALA A 444 -32.99 5.71 -17.38
CA ALA A 444 -32.60 4.58 -16.53
C ALA A 444 -32.32 5.01 -15.08
N LEU A 445 -31.66 6.15 -14.88
CA LEU A 445 -31.33 6.68 -13.55
C LEU A 445 -32.53 7.27 -12.81
N MET A 446 -33.36 8.09 -13.47
CA MET A 446 -34.42 8.88 -12.81
C MET A 446 -35.83 8.33 -13.05
N GLY A 447 -36.05 7.62 -14.16
CA GLY A 447 -37.37 7.11 -14.56
C GLY A 447 -37.69 5.70 -14.07
N THR A 448 -36.71 4.95 -13.56
CA THR A 448 -36.90 3.58 -13.07
C THR A 448 -37.31 3.56 -11.59
N ALA A 449 -38.00 2.49 -11.16
CA ALA A 449 -38.33 2.23 -9.77
C ALA A 449 -37.09 2.29 -8.85
N LYS A 450 -37.25 2.80 -7.63
CA LYS A 450 -36.14 3.06 -6.70
C LYS A 450 -35.47 1.77 -6.21
N GLU A 451 -36.21 0.68 -6.23
CA GLU A 451 -35.79 -0.67 -5.87
C GLU A 451 -34.78 -1.27 -6.86
N GLU A 452 -34.78 -0.80 -8.12
CA GLU A 452 -33.89 -1.27 -9.19
C GLU A 452 -32.49 -0.61 -9.10
N THR A 453 -31.91 -0.68 -7.90
CA THR A 453 -30.64 -0.03 -7.57
C THR A 453 -29.51 -0.38 -8.54
N PRO A 454 -29.27 -1.65 -8.92
CA PRO A 454 -28.15 -1.99 -9.81
C PRO A 454 -28.26 -1.41 -11.22
N PHE A 455 -29.48 -1.28 -11.74
CA PHE A 455 -29.72 -0.65 -13.04
C PHE A 455 -29.45 0.86 -12.98
N ARG A 456 -29.96 1.52 -11.94
CA ARG A 456 -29.71 2.95 -11.68
C ARG A 456 -28.22 3.24 -11.44
N GLN A 457 -27.50 2.37 -10.74
CA GLN A 457 -26.04 2.49 -10.55
C GLN A 457 -25.29 2.43 -11.87
N THR A 458 -25.62 1.48 -12.74
CA THR A 458 -25.02 1.37 -14.08
C THR A 458 -25.30 2.65 -14.89
N ALA A 459 -26.51 3.21 -14.76
CA ALA A 459 -26.87 4.44 -15.45
C ALA A 459 -26.14 5.69 -14.94
N LEU A 460 -26.01 5.83 -13.61
CA LEU A 460 -25.19 6.85 -12.96
C LEU A 460 -23.73 6.75 -13.43
N GLN A 461 -23.19 5.54 -13.50
CA GLN A 461 -21.86 5.28 -14.02
C GLN A 461 -21.71 5.78 -15.45
N GLY A 462 -22.67 5.49 -16.34
CA GLY A 462 -22.69 5.99 -17.72
C GLY A 462 -22.69 7.52 -17.81
N LEU A 463 -23.60 8.20 -17.11
CA LEU A 463 -23.67 9.67 -17.08
C LEU A 463 -22.39 10.31 -16.54
N LEU A 464 -21.74 9.68 -15.56
CA LEU A 464 -20.44 10.12 -15.07
C LEU A 464 -19.36 10.05 -16.15
N ARG A 465 -19.29 8.97 -16.95
CA ARG A 465 -18.32 8.88 -18.06
C ARG A 465 -18.58 9.96 -19.10
N LEU A 466 -19.84 10.13 -19.52
CA LEU A 466 -20.23 11.15 -20.50
C LEU A 466 -19.87 12.57 -20.02
N SER A 467 -20.06 12.85 -18.72
CA SER A 467 -19.74 14.15 -18.12
C SER A 467 -18.23 14.40 -17.99
N LYS A 468 -17.43 13.34 -17.81
CA LYS A 468 -15.96 13.42 -17.71
C LYS A 468 -15.26 13.49 -19.07
N LEU A 469 -15.87 12.92 -20.09
CA LEU A 469 -15.32 12.85 -21.44
C LEU A 469 -15.10 14.26 -21.99
N LYS A 470 -13.88 14.51 -22.48
CA LYS A 470 -13.45 15.85 -22.88
C LYS A 470 -14.35 16.38 -24.01
N ASN A 471 -14.87 17.59 -23.83
CA ASN A 471 -15.70 18.30 -24.82
C ASN A 471 -16.95 17.52 -25.31
N PHE A 472 -17.41 16.50 -24.57
CA PHE A 472 -18.62 15.76 -24.95
C PHE A 472 -19.89 16.49 -24.48
N PHE A 473 -20.00 16.72 -23.17
CA PHE A 473 -21.08 17.53 -22.59
C PHE A 473 -20.67 18.98 -22.33
N GLN A 474 -21.63 19.88 -22.52
CA GLN A 474 -21.55 21.27 -22.10
C GLN A 474 -21.89 21.42 -20.61
N ASP A 475 -21.53 22.56 -20.01
CA ASP A 475 -21.70 22.79 -18.56
C ASP A 475 -23.18 22.71 -18.11
N ASN A 476 -24.15 23.04 -18.97
CA ASN A 476 -25.58 22.89 -18.69
C ASN A 476 -26.02 21.42 -18.66
N GLU A 477 -25.48 20.57 -19.54
CA GLU A 477 -25.77 19.13 -19.58
C GLU A 477 -25.16 18.42 -18.37
N ILE A 478 -23.91 18.76 -18.03
CA ILE A 478 -23.28 18.30 -16.78
C ILE A 478 -24.08 18.80 -15.57
N GLY A 479 -24.55 20.05 -15.62
CA GLY A 479 -25.40 20.63 -14.58
C GLY A 479 -26.71 19.86 -14.36
N LEU A 480 -27.33 19.34 -15.43
CA LEU A 480 -28.52 18.49 -15.32
C LEU A 480 -28.21 17.18 -14.59
N PHE A 481 -27.09 16.52 -14.92
CA PHE A 481 -26.68 15.32 -14.19
C PHE A 481 -26.37 15.61 -12.72
N VAL A 482 -25.70 16.73 -12.43
CA VAL A 482 -25.46 17.18 -11.05
C VAL A 482 -26.78 17.37 -10.29
N GLN A 483 -27.81 17.95 -10.92
CA GLN A 483 -29.14 18.07 -10.31
C GLN A 483 -29.79 16.71 -10.01
N TYR A 484 -29.61 15.70 -10.88
CA TYR A 484 -30.07 14.34 -10.62
C TYR A 484 -29.38 13.74 -9.38
N LEU A 485 -28.07 13.92 -9.25
CA LEU A 485 -27.31 13.46 -8.08
C LEU A 485 -27.78 14.17 -6.81
N ASP A 486 -27.98 15.49 -6.86
CA ASP A 486 -28.50 16.28 -5.75
C ASP A 486 -29.91 15.82 -5.34
N GLU A 487 -30.79 15.52 -6.31
CA GLU A 487 -32.13 15.00 -6.05
C GLU A 487 -32.11 13.62 -5.37
N ILE A 488 -31.28 12.70 -5.85
CA ILE A 488 -31.08 11.38 -5.22
C ILE A 488 -30.61 11.54 -3.77
N LEU A 489 -29.70 12.47 -3.51
CA LEU A 489 -29.12 12.65 -2.19
C LEU A 489 -30.08 13.36 -1.21
N LEU A 490 -30.77 14.40 -1.66
CA LEU A 490 -31.61 15.26 -0.82
C LEU A 490 -33.05 14.75 -0.66
N LYS A 491 -33.65 14.17 -1.70
CA LYS A 491 -35.09 13.83 -1.70
C LYS A 491 -35.40 12.35 -1.55
N GLU A 492 -34.51 11.45 -1.98
CA GLU A 492 -34.79 10.02 -1.90
C GLU A 492 -34.45 9.44 -0.51
N GLU A 493 -35.27 8.51 -0.04
CA GLU A 493 -34.93 7.71 1.15
C GLU A 493 -33.92 6.60 0.78
N PRO A 494 -33.02 6.22 1.70
CA PRO A 494 -32.07 5.15 1.43
C PRO A 494 -32.79 3.81 1.26
N VAL A 495 -32.64 3.19 0.08
CA VAL A 495 -33.08 1.82 -0.19
C VAL A 495 -31.94 0.86 0.09
N GLY A 496 -32.21 -0.23 0.82
CA GLY A 496 -31.20 -1.26 1.14
C GLY A 496 -30.00 -0.72 1.93
N SER A 497 -28.79 -0.95 1.42
CA SER A 497 -27.51 -0.51 1.99
C SER A 497 -27.16 0.97 1.71
N GLY A 498 -27.98 1.67 0.90
CA GLY A 498 -27.72 3.05 0.48
C GLY A 498 -26.60 3.20 -0.55
N GLU A 499 -26.29 2.16 -1.32
CA GLU A 499 -25.20 2.14 -2.31
C GLU A 499 -25.34 3.22 -3.39
N LEU A 500 -26.54 3.43 -3.94
CA LEU A 500 -26.76 4.47 -4.96
C LEU A 500 -26.38 5.88 -4.45
N LYS A 501 -26.67 6.17 -3.17
CA LYS A 501 -26.29 7.46 -2.56
C LYS A 501 -24.77 7.58 -2.41
N LYS A 502 -24.08 6.48 -2.06
CA LYS A 502 -22.61 6.48 -2.00
C LYS A 502 -22.00 6.73 -3.38
N ASP A 503 -22.54 6.08 -4.42
CA ASP A 503 -22.11 6.28 -5.80
C ASP A 503 -22.37 7.73 -6.26
N ALA A 504 -23.49 8.32 -5.86
CA ALA A 504 -23.80 9.73 -6.15
C ALA A 504 -22.83 10.70 -5.46
N ILE A 505 -22.45 10.47 -4.21
CA ILE A 505 -21.41 11.28 -3.53
C ILE A 505 -20.07 11.13 -4.24
N SER A 506 -19.69 9.90 -4.60
CA SER A 506 -18.45 9.64 -5.34
C SER A 506 -18.46 10.31 -6.71
N ALA A 507 -19.60 10.33 -7.41
CA ALA A 507 -19.75 10.99 -8.70
C ALA A 507 -19.64 12.51 -8.57
N LEU A 508 -20.29 13.13 -7.57
CA LEU A 508 -20.14 14.57 -7.31
C LEU A 508 -18.69 14.94 -6.95
N ALA A 509 -18.04 14.14 -6.10
CA ALA A 509 -16.64 14.34 -5.74
C ALA A 509 -15.71 14.21 -6.96
N GLU A 510 -15.96 13.25 -7.84
CA GLU A 510 -15.19 13.11 -9.08
C GLU A 510 -15.44 14.28 -10.05
N LEU A 511 -16.70 14.69 -10.27
CA LEU A 511 -17.05 15.84 -11.11
C LEU A 511 -16.46 17.15 -10.56
N SER A 512 -16.31 17.25 -9.24
CA SER A 512 -15.70 18.40 -8.58
C SER A 512 -14.28 18.70 -9.10
N ARG A 513 -13.51 17.65 -9.46
CA ARG A 513 -12.15 17.73 -10.04
C ARG A 513 -12.14 18.28 -11.45
N HIS A 514 -13.20 18.01 -12.22
CA HIS A 514 -13.29 18.35 -13.64
C HIS A 514 -14.03 19.67 -13.88
N LYS A 515 -15.07 19.95 -13.09
CA LYS A 515 -16.03 21.04 -13.28
C LYS A 515 -16.45 21.67 -11.94
N SER A 516 -15.47 22.12 -11.15
CA SER A 516 -15.69 22.68 -9.80
C SER A 516 -16.75 23.79 -9.75
N LYS A 517 -16.79 24.65 -10.78
CA LYS A 517 -17.77 25.75 -10.87
C LYS A 517 -19.22 25.27 -10.92
N VAL A 518 -19.51 24.21 -11.67
CA VAL A 518 -20.87 23.65 -11.77
C VAL A 518 -21.35 23.15 -10.40
N ILE A 519 -20.46 22.48 -9.65
CA ILE A 519 -20.75 22.01 -8.28
C ILE A 519 -20.98 23.19 -7.32
N MET A 520 -20.19 24.27 -7.44
CA MET A 520 -20.35 25.47 -6.61
C MET A 520 -21.64 26.24 -6.91
N ASP A 521 -22.11 26.22 -8.16
CA ASP A 521 -23.29 26.97 -8.62
C ASP A 521 -24.61 26.19 -8.40
N ILE A 522 -24.56 24.85 -8.35
CA ILE A 522 -25.76 23.98 -8.22
C ILE A 522 -25.80 23.28 -6.86
N THR A 523 -24.87 22.36 -6.59
CA THR A 523 -24.88 21.49 -5.40
C THR A 523 -24.73 22.27 -4.10
N LEU A 524 -23.74 23.16 -4.00
CA LEU A 524 -23.51 23.89 -2.74
C LEU A 524 -24.73 24.74 -2.32
N PRO A 525 -25.38 25.54 -3.18
CA PRO A 525 -26.62 26.22 -2.85
C PRO A 525 -27.75 25.27 -2.43
N ALA A 526 -27.96 24.18 -3.18
CA ALA A 526 -29.04 23.22 -2.91
C ALA A 526 -28.91 22.57 -1.52
N PHE A 527 -27.71 22.09 -1.18
CA PHE A 527 -27.43 21.49 0.13
C PHE A 527 -27.41 22.52 1.26
N MET A 528 -26.89 23.73 1.03
CA MET A 528 -26.90 24.77 2.05
C MET A 528 -28.32 25.26 2.40
N ALA A 529 -29.26 25.19 1.44
CA ALA A 529 -30.65 25.56 1.66
C ALA A 529 -31.42 24.56 2.54
N THR A 530 -30.97 23.31 2.64
CA THR A 530 -31.60 22.31 3.54
C THR A 530 -31.12 22.42 4.99
N LEU A 531 -30.06 23.19 5.24
CA LEU A 531 -29.52 23.41 6.58
C LEU A 531 -30.37 24.44 7.35
N PRO A 532 -30.88 24.11 8.56
CA PRO A 532 -31.77 25.00 9.30
C PRO A 532 -31.06 26.27 9.79
N ASP A 533 -31.74 27.42 9.77
CA ASP A 533 -31.22 28.68 10.34
C ASP A 533 -31.29 28.72 11.87
N GLN A 534 -32.22 27.95 12.45
CA GLN A 534 -32.35 27.70 13.89
C GLN A 534 -32.73 26.23 14.09
N ASP A 535 -32.13 25.58 15.08
CA ASP A 535 -32.38 24.17 15.40
C ASP A 535 -32.80 24.02 16.87
N ASP A 536 -33.91 23.32 17.11
CA ASP A 536 -34.42 23.04 18.45
C ASP A 536 -33.80 21.78 19.08
N GLY A 537 -32.89 21.11 18.36
CA GLY A 537 -32.14 19.94 18.82
C GLY A 537 -32.90 18.63 18.79
N LYS A 538 -34.14 18.59 18.26
CA LYS A 538 -34.96 17.38 18.25
C LYS A 538 -34.70 16.47 17.05
N GLU A 539 -34.32 17.03 15.90
CA GLU A 539 -34.13 16.27 14.66
C GLU A 539 -32.72 16.50 14.08
N MET A 540 -31.91 15.45 14.03
CA MET A 540 -30.53 15.49 13.50
C MET A 540 -30.47 15.33 11.96
N LYS A 541 -31.48 15.83 11.24
CA LYS A 541 -31.63 15.64 9.77
C LYS A 541 -30.52 16.31 8.96
N TYR A 542 -29.83 17.29 9.54
CA TYR A 542 -28.71 18.01 8.92
C TYR A 542 -27.41 17.19 8.81
N LEU A 543 -27.25 16.10 9.59
CA LEU A 543 -25.99 15.36 9.65
C LEU A 543 -25.61 14.73 8.30
N SER A 544 -26.59 14.16 7.59
CA SER A 544 -26.35 13.57 6.26
C SER A 544 -25.97 14.62 5.22
N THR A 545 -26.58 15.81 5.29
CA THR A 545 -26.27 16.93 4.40
C THR A 545 -24.86 17.43 4.65
N LEU A 546 -24.50 17.64 5.93
CA LEU A 546 -23.17 18.07 6.33
C LEU A 546 -22.09 17.05 5.96
N ASP A 547 -22.35 15.75 6.15
CA ASP A 547 -21.45 14.66 5.75
C ASP A 547 -21.18 14.68 4.23
N THR A 548 -22.24 14.73 3.42
CA THR A 548 -22.11 14.85 1.95
C THR A 548 -21.32 16.08 1.54
N LEU A 549 -21.63 17.26 2.10
CA LEU A 549 -20.91 18.51 1.82
C LEU A 549 -19.41 18.39 2.13
N ALA A 550 -19.05 17.74 3.24
CA ALA A 550 -17.67 17.50 3.61
C ALA A 550 -16.98 16.54 2.63
N GLN A 551 -17.67 15.49 2.18
CA GLN A 551 -17.10 14.49 1.27
C GLN A 551 -16.81 15.05 -0.13
N ILE A 552 -17.68 15.91 -0.67
CA ILE A 552 -17.51 16.53 -2.00
C ILE A 552 -16.51 17.69 -2.03
N SER A 553 -16.13 18.23 -0.87
CA SER A 553 -15.27 19.43 -0.76
C SER A 553 -13.78 19.08 -0.76
N THR A 554 -13.34 18.25 -1.71
CA THR A 554 -11.91 17.89 -1.87
C THR A 554 -11.12 18.93 -2.65
N GLU A 555 -11.75 19.58 -3.63
CA GLU A 555 -11.11 20.62 -4.44
C GLU A 555 -11.07 21.97 -3.73
N ARG A 556 -9.99 22.73 -3.96
CA ARG A 556 -9.67 23.96 -3.23
C ARG A 556 -10.81 24.98 -3.25
N ASP A 557 -11.32 25.32 -4.42
CA ASP A 557 -12.34 26.37 -4.57
C ASP A 557 -13.66 26.00 -3.87
N ILE A 558 -14.03 24.72 -3.93
CA ILE A 558 -15.24 24.19 -3.30
C ILE A 558 -15.07 24.18 -1.79
N PHE A 559 -13.91 23.72 -1.31
CA PHE A 559 -13.55 23.75 0.10
C PHE A 559 -13.60 25.17 0.67
N GLU A 560 -12.92 26.13 0.04
CA GLU A 560 -12.90 27.53 0.51
C GLU A 560 -14.32 28.12 0.54
N THR A 561 -15.15 27.78 -0.44
CA THR A 561 -16.56 28.20 -0.50
C THR A 561 -17.38 27.56 0.61
N LEU A 562 -17.24 26.25 0.85
CA LEU A 562 -17.94 25.54 1.92
C LEU A 562 -17.58 26.11 3.28
N VAL A 563 -16.29 26.21 3.62
CA VAL A 563 -15.83 26.72 4.92
C VAL A 563 -16.35 28.13 5.15
N ARG A 564 -16.29 29.01 4.14
CA ARG A 564 -16.85 30.37 4.24
C ARG A 564 -18.35 30.36 4.55
N ARG A 565 -19.14 29.53 3.84
CA ARG A 565 -20.60 29.43 4.03
C ARG A 565 -20.96 28.85 5.40
N LEU A 566 -20.25 27.81 5.84
CA LEU A 566 -20.46 27.19 7.15
C LEU A 566 -20.06 28.10 8.31
N LEU A 567 -18.96 28.86 8.19
CA LEU A 567 -18.59 29.86 9.19
C LEU A 567 -19.62 31.00 9.26
N ASN A 568 -20.17 31.44 8.12
CA ASN A 568 -21.26 32.43 8.11
C ASN A 568 -22.53 31.89 8.78
N LYS A 569 -22.86 30.62 8.53
CA LYS A 569 -23.98 29.94 9.19
C LYS A 569 -23.77 29.84 10.70
N PHE A 570 -22.55 29.49 11.13
CA PHE A 570 -22.18 29.46 12.54
C PHE A 570 -22.31 30.85 13.18
N ASP A 571 -21.85 31.91 12.52
CA ASP A 571 -22.01 33.29 13.00
C ASP A 571 -23.48 33.70 13.17
N PHE A 572 -24.36 33.22 12.28
CA PHE A 572 -25.80 33.45 12.40
C PHE A 572 -26.39 32.71 13.61
N LEU A 573 -26.00 31.45 13.85
CA LEU A 573 -26.44 30.70 15.03
C LEU A 573 -26.03 31.36 16.34
N LEU A 574 -24.87 32.01 16.38
CA LEU A 574 -24.40 32.75 17.55
C LEU A 574 -25.23 34.00 17.87
N GLN A 575 -26.03 34.50 16.92
CA GLN A 575 -26.93 35.65 17.13
C GLN A 575 -28.34 35.22 17.56
N GLY A 576 -28.71 33.95 17.38
CA GLY A 576 -30.04 33.44 17.71
C GLY A 576 -30.16 32.91 19.13
N ASP A 577 -31.25 33.25 19.83
CA ASP A 577 -31.49 32.87 21.23
C ASP A 577 -31.92 31.40 21.43
N SER A 578 -32.34 30.72 20.36
CA SER A 578 -33.02 29.40 20.38
C SER A 578 -32.20 28.23 19.83
N SER A 579 -30.99 28.45 19.34
CA SER A 579 -30.23 27.43 18.59
C SER A 579 -29.52 26.40 19.49
N SER A 580 -29.61 25.12 19.12
CA SER A 580 -28.99 24.00 19.82
C SER A 580 -27.45 23.99 19.72
N PRO A 581 -26.71 23.80 20.84
CA PRO A 581 -25.26 23.58 20.82
C PRO A 581 -24.83 22.39 19.95
N SER A 582 -25.66 21.35 19.84
CA SER A 582 -25.36 20.15 19.04
C SER A 582 -25.23 20.45 17.55
N TYR A 583 -26.09 21.33 17.02
CA TYR A 583 -26.02 21.73 15.61
C TYR A 583 -24.82 22.61 15.32
N ALA A 584 -24.54 23.57 16.21
CA ALA A 584 -23.35 24.41 16.13
C ALA A 584 -22.05 23.58 16.15
N LYS A 585 -22.01 22.55 17.00
CA LYS A 585 -20.92 21.56 17.04
C LYS A 585 -20.80 20.79 15.72
N ALA A 586 -21.90 20.30 15.16
CA ALA A 586 -21.88 19.55 13.91
C ALA A 586 -21.28 20.38 12.76
N ILE A 587 -21.64 21.66 12.65
CA ILE A 587 -21.06 22.58 11.64
C ILE A 587 -19.54 22.68 11.79
N ILE A 588 -19.03 22.89 13.00
CA ILE A 588 -17.58 23.02 13.23
C ILE A 588 -16.88 21.69 12.93
N LEU A 589 -17.45 20.55 13.33
CA LEU A 589 -16.90 19.24 13.00
C LEU A 589 -16.82 19.00 11.50
N THR A 590 -17.81 19.44 10.73
CA THR A 590 -17.77 19.39 9.25
C THR A 590 -16.63 20.23 8.68
N ILE A 591 -16.38 21.41 9.25
CA ILE A 591 -15.24 22.26 8.85
C ILE A 591 -13.92 21.54 9.16
N ILE A 592 -13.78 20.96 10.36
CA ILE A 592 -12.57 20.21 10.77
C ILE A 592 -12.34 19.05 9.81
N TYR A 593 -13.36 18.23 9.56
CA TYR A 593 -13.24 17.09 8.65
C TYR A 593 -12.82 17.51 7.24
N ALA A 594 -13.41 18.59 6.71
CA ALA A 594 -13.05 19.12 5.39
C ALA A 594 -11.59 19.65 5.36
N MET A 595 -11.10 20.22 6.47
CA MET A 595 -9.70 20.68 6.59
C MET A 595 -8.71 19.50 6.69
N GLU A 596 -9.01 18.48 7.49
CA GLU A 596 -8.14 17.31 7.69
C GLU A 596 -7.97 16.47 6.41
N LYS A 597 -9.03 16.34 5.60
CA LYS A 597 -9.00 15.64 4.32
C LYS A 597 -8.06 16.29 3.29
N ARG A 598 -7.68 17.56 3.49
CA ARG A 598 -6.74 18.31 2.62
C ARG A 598 -5.36 18.50 3.26
N SER A 599 -5.01 17.70 4.28
CA SER A 599 -3.73 17.84 5.00
C SER A 599 -2.46 17.65 4.15
N ASP A 600 -2.60 17.17 2.90
CA ASP A 600 -1.51 17.09 1.92
C ASP A 600 -1.24 18.40 1.14
N ASP A 601 -2.12 19.41 1.26
CA ASP A 601 -1.94 20.73 0.62
C ASP A 601 -0.96 21.64 1.40
N PRO A 602 -0.27 22.59 0.72
CA PRO A 602 0.74 23.44 1.35
C PRO A 602 0.18 24.30 2.51
N PRO A 603 0.99 24.56 3.57
CA PRO A 603 0.57 25.21 4.82
C PRO A 603 -0.09 26.60 4.66
N GLN A 604 0.15 27.28 3.54
CA GLN A 604 -0.42 28.60 3.23
C GLN A 604 -1.96 28.60 3.11
N SER A 605 -2.61 27.45 2.92
CA SER A 605 -4.07 27.37 2.73
C SER A 605 -4.87 27.73 3.99
N LEU A 606 -4.39 27.37 5.18
CA LEU A 606 -5.16 27.54 6.42
C LEU A 606 -4.92 28.89 7.12
N GLU A 607 -3.87 29.60 6.73
CA GLU A 607 -3.52 30.90 7.30
C GLU A 607 -4.65 31.94 7.17
N ALA A 608 -5.42 31.88 6.07
CA ALA A 608 -6.54 32.78 5.80
C ALA A 608 -7.65 32.73 6.87
N TYR A 609 -7.70 31.66 7.67
CA TYR A 609 -8.71 31.48 8.72
C TYR A 609 -8.24 31.94 10.10
N TYR A 610 -6.96 32.32 10.27
CA TYR A 610 -6.39 32.69 11.56
C TYR A 610 -7.17 33.81 12.27
N ASP A 611 -7.34 34.96 11.60
CA ASP A 611 -7.97 36.14 12.24
C ASP A 611 -9.44 35.88 12.58
N ARG A 612 -10.17 35.19 11.69
CA ARG A 612 -11.58 34.92 11.88
C ARG A 612 -11.83 33.85 12.94
N VAL A 613 -11.07 32.77 12.92
CA VAL A 613 -11.30 31.59 13.75
C VAL A 613 -10.50 31.67 15.04
N VAL A 614 -9.17 31.72 14.96
CA VAL A 614 -8.30 31.68 16.15
C VAL A 614 -8.47 32.94 16.98
N VAL A 615 -8.32 34.12 16.37
CA VAL A 615 -8.43 35.40 17.10
C VAL A 615 -9.90 35.72 17.41
N GLY A 616 -10.75 35.73 16.37
CA GLY A 616 -12.15 36.14 16.46
C GLY A 616 -13.01 35.29 17.39
N LEU A 617 -12.94 33.95 17.30
CA LEU A 617 -13.73 33.07 18.16
C LEU A 617 -13.19 33.04 19.59
N SER A 618 -11.87 33.10 19.80
CA SER A 618 -11.30 33.17 21.15
C SER A 618 -11.78 34.40 21.91
N ARG A 619 -11.77 35.57 21.25
CA ARG A 619 -12.28 36.82 21.84
C ARG A 619 -13.77 36.73 22.15
N ARG A 620 -14.57 36.14 21.25
CA ARG A 620 -16.01 35.95 21.47
C ARG A 620 -16.32 34.98 22.61
N VAL A 621 -15.56 33.90 22.75
CA VAL A 621 -15.68 32.95 23.87
C VAL A 621 -15.38 33.63 25.20
N ALA A 622 -14.30 34.42 25.26
CA ALA A 622 -13.96 35.18 26.45
C ALA A 622 -15.07 36.17 26.84
N ALA A 623 -15.61 36.94 25.89
CA ALA A 623 -16.74 37.84 26.13
C ALA A 623 -18.01 37.09 26.58
N ALA A 624 -18.38 36.01 25.90
CA ALA A 624 -19.56 35.20 26.26
C ALA A 624 -19.44 34.57 27.66
N SER A 625 -18.22 34.34 28.14
CA SER A 625 -17.99 33.80 29.48
C SER A 625 -18.35 34.79 30.60
N THR A 626 -18.35 36.10 30.31
CA THR A 626 -18.63 37.18 31.28
C THR A 626 -20.03 37.77 31.17
N SER A 627 -20.65 37.77 29.99
CA SER A 627 -21.90 38.49 29.73
C SER A 627 -23.20 37.68 29.76
N ASP A 628 -23.17 36.36 30.03
CA ASP A 628 -24.33 35.43 30.01
C ASP A 628 -25.12 35.38 28.68
N THR A 629 -24.70 36.12 27.64
CA THR A 629 -25.47 36.39 26.42
C THR A 629 -25.50 35.26 25.38
N ASN A 630 -24.54 34.32 25.39
CA ASN A 630 -24.45 33.29 24.35
C ASN A 630 -24.28 31.89 24.96
N LYS A 631 -25.34 31.06 24.86
CA LYS A 631 -25.35 29.70 25.41
C LYS A 631 -24.45 28.73 24.63
N ILE A 632 -24.31 28.90 23.31
CA ILE A 632 -23.51 28.04 22.43
C ILE A 632 -22.02 28.15 22.80
N LEU A 633 -21.51 29.37 22.96
CA LEU A 633 -20.09 29.62 23.31
C LEU A 633 -19.75 29.29 24.76
N ARG A 634 -20.71 28.83 25.57
CA ARG A 634 -20.52 28.36 26.95
C ARG A 634 -20.68 26.85 27.08
N ASP A 635 -21.14 26.19 26.02
CA ASP A 635 -21.27 24.75 25.98
C ASP A 635 -19.89 24.09 25.89
N VAL A 636 -19.65 23.11 26.76
CA VAL A 636 -18.36 22.42 26.88
C VAL A 636 -17.99 21.70 25.58
N THR A 637 -18.97 21.10 24.91
CA THR A 637 -18.71 20.29 23.70
C THR A 637 -18.43 21.18 22.50
N VAL A 638 -19.08 22.34 22.41
CA VAL A 638 -18.79 23.35 21.38
C VAL A 638 -17.40 23.95 21.60
N LEU A 639 -17.05 24.32 22.85
CA LEU A 639 -15.72 24.85 23.17
C LEU A 639 -14.60 23.85 22.84
N ASP A 640 -14.79 22.56 23.13
CA ASP A 640 -13.84 21.51 22.75
C ASP A 640 -13.65 21.46 21.23
N THR A 641 -14.75 21.56 20.47
CA THR A 641 -14.73 21.50 19.01
C THR A 641 -14.10 22.76 18.39
N ILE A 642 -14.40 23.97 18.91
CA ILE A 642 -13.72 25.21 18.52
C ILE A 642 -12.22 25.11 18.83
N GLY A 643 -11.87 24.55 19.98
CA GLY A 643 -10.48 24.31 20.37
C GLY A 643 -9.74 23.43 19.37
N ARG A 644 -10.31 22.27 19.00
CA ARG A 644 -9.75 21.38 17.97
C ARG A 644 -9.52 22.12 16.63
N LEU A 645 -10.50 22.91 16.19
CA LEU A 645 -10.37 23.72 14.98
C LEU A 645 -9.23 24.75 15.09
N CYS A 646 -9.13 25.47 16.21
CA CYS A 646 -8.04 26.42 16.45
C CYS A 646 -6.68 25.70 16.45
N ASN A 647 -6.56 24.57 17.12
CA ASN A 647 -5.35 23.76 17.16
C ASN A 647 -4.88 23.35 15.75
N LEU A 648 -5.80 22.86 14.91
CA LEU A 648 -5.51 22.47 13.54
C LEU A 648 -4.96 23.65 12.71
N ILE A 649 -5.55 24.84 12.86
CA ILE A 649 -5.08 26.05 12.18
C ILE A 649 -3.69 26.45 12.72
N ILE A 650 -3.50 26.51 14.04
CA ILE A 650 -2.24 26.95 14.68
C ILE A 650 -1.05 26.07 14.28
N ARG A 651 -1.25 24.77 14.12
CA ARG A 651 -0.19 23.86 13.65
C ARG A 651 0.29 24.17 12.24
N SER A 652 -0.53 24.87 11.44
CA SER A 652 -0.31 25.09 10.01
C SER A 652 0.10 26.53 9.66
N ILE A 653 0.00 27.48 10.61
CA ILE A 653 0.34 28.90 10.37
C ILE A 653 1.84 29.21 10.56
N PRO A 654 2.34 30.32 9.96
CA PRO A 654 3.73 30.74 10.13
C PRO A 654 4.12 31.08 11.57
N ARG A 655 5.44 31.02 11.85
CA ARG A 655 5.99 31.18 13.20
C ARG A 655 5.57 32.48 13.90
N GLY A 656 5.56 33.61 13.19
CA GLY A 656 5.20 34.89 13.80
C GLY A 656 3.79 34.91 14.39
N LYS A 657 2.82 34.23 13.75
CA LYS A 657 1.46 34.09 14.29
C LYS A 657 1.38 33.08 15.42
N GLN A 658 2.23 32.03 15.42
CA GLN A 658 2.33 31.11 16.55
C GLN A 658 2.87 31.82 17.81
N ASP A 659 3.82 32.74 17.65
CA ASP A 659 4.33 33.55 18.75
C ASP A 659 3.24 34.48 19.31
N GLU A 660 2.43 35.11 18.46
CA GLU A 660 1.26 35.90 18.89
C GLU A 660 0.23 35.04 19.66
N VAL A 661 -0.03 33.81 19.21
CA VAL A 661 -0.87 32.84 19.93
C VAL A 661 -0.29 32.53 21.30
N ALA A 662 1.04 32.33 21.41
CA ALA A 662 1.70 32.03 22.67
C ALA A 662 1.48 33.13 23.72
N GLU A 663 1.59 34.40 23.32
CA GLU A 663 1.36 35.56 24.19
C GLU A 663 -0.11 35.67 24.63
N ASN A 664 -1.05 35.17 23.81
CA ASN A 664 -2.49 35.29 24.03
C ASN A 664 -3.17 34.02 24.54
N VAL A 665 -2.44 32.93 24.84
CA VAL A 665 -3.02 31.62 25.26
C VAL A 665 -4.05 31.77 26.37
N TYR A 666 -3.76 32.58 27.40
CA TYR A 666 -4.65 32.78 28.55
C TYR A 666 -5.54 34.02 28.43
N ALA A 667 -5.12 35.04 27.68
CA ALA A 667 -5.91 36.26 27.47
C ALA A 667 -7.04 36.06 26.45
N LEU A 668 -6.93 35.03 25.60
CA LEU A 668 -7.88 34.73 24.52
C LEU A 668 -8.14 35.96 23.62
N TYR A 669 -7.10 36.77 23.38
CA TYR A 669 -7.15 38.01 22.59
C TYR A 669 -8.15 39.07 23.10
N SER A 670 -8.52 39.00 24.38
CA SER A 670 -9.38 39.96 25.05
C SER A 670 -8.56 41.00 25.83
N GLN A 671 -9.15 42.18 26.03
CA GLN A 671 -8.53 43.20 26.87
C GLN A 671 -8.64 42.82 28.36
N PRO A 672 -7.66 43.18 29.21
CA PRO A 672 -7.67 42.82 30.64
C PRO A 672 -8.90 43.29 31.43
N ASN A 673 -9.54 44.38 30.97
CA ASN A 673 -10.76 44.91 31.59
C ASN A 673 -12.01 44.08 31.26
N ASP A 674 -12.01 43.39 30.11
CA ASP A 674 -13.17 42.65 29.60
C ASP A 674 -13.15 41.19 30.06
N PHE A 675 -11.95 40.63 30.23
CA PHE A 675 -11.74 39.25 30.64
C PHE A 675 -10.48 39.11 31.49
N GLN A 676 -10.64 38.47 32.65
CA GLN A 676 -9.50 38.12 33.50
C GLN A 676 -9.03 36.69 33.19
N PRO A 677 -7.76 36.48 32.83
CA PRO A 677 -7.22 35.16 32.46
C PRO A 677 -7.36 34.09 33.55
N ILE A 678 -7.71 32.87 33.16
CA ILE A 678 -7.78 31.67 34.02
C ILE A 678 -6.44 30.92 33.93
N PRO A 679 -5.82 30.47 35.05
CA PRO A 679 -6.35 30.29 36.41
C PRO A 679 -6.25 31.51 37.35
N PHE A 680 -5.75 32.65 36.89
CA PHE A 680 -5.31 33.75 37.77
C PHE A 680 -6.44 34.54 38.44
N ASN A 681 -7.66 34.46 37.91
CA ASN A 681 -8.84 35.03 38.55
C ASN A 681 -9.33 34.14 39.70
N LYS A 682 -9.21 34.63 40.94
CA LYS A 682 -9.58 33.88 42.15
C LYS A 682 -11.09 33.77 42.38
N ALA A 683 -11.90 34.61 41.73
CA ALA A 683 -13.35 34.68 41.87
C ALA A 683 -14.08 34.30 40.57
N SER A 684 -13.57 33.31 39.84
CA SER A 684 -14.14 32.89 38.55
C SER A 684 -15.43 32.09 38.68
N THR A 685 -16.39 32.39 37.81
CA THR A 685 -17.60 31.56 37.63
C THR A 685 -17.26 30.27 36.88
N GLU A 686 -18.11 29.25 36.96
CA GLU A 686 -17.91 28.00 36.18
C GLU A 686 -17.82 28.28 34.67
N SER A 687 -18.57 29.26 34.18
CA SER A 687 -18.54 29.71 32.77
C SER A 687 -17.17 30.26 32.36
N GLN A 688 -16.54 31.05 33.23
CA GLN A 688 -15.18 31.56 33.00
C GLN A 688 -14.16 30.42 33.06
N ILE A 689 -14.28 29.48 34.00
CA ILE A 689 -13.36 28.33 34.10
C ILE A 689 -13.39 27.45 32.84
N ARG A 690 -14.57 27.29 32.19
CA ARG A 690 -14.69 26.53 30.93
C ARG A 690 -13.82 27.06 29.79
N THR A 691 -13.42 28.34 29.81
CA THR A 691 -12.51 28.92 28.80
C THR A 691 -11.13 28.25 28.78
N VAL A 692 -10.76 27.54 29.85
CA VAL A 692 -9.54 26.70 29.89
C VAL A 692 -9.52 25.67 28.76
N ILE A 693 -10.69 25.20 28.30
CA ILE A 693 -10.81 24.30 27.15
C ILE A 693 -10.11 24.88 25.94
N LEU A 694 -10.44 26.12 25.59
CA LEU A 694 -9.85 26.79 24.45
C LEU A 694 -8.35 27.03 24.65
N SER A 695 -7.94 27.59 25.80
CA SER A 695 -6.51 27.82 26.10
C SER A 695 -5.67 26.55 26.02
N THR A 696 -6.25 25.39 26.35
CA THR A 696 -5.56 24.09 26.28
C THR A 696 -5.29 23.68 24.84
N TYR A 697 -6.26 23.85 23.94
CA TYR A 697 -6.06 23.54 22.53
C TYR A 697 -5.15 24.57 21.82
N LEU A 698 -5.22 25.85 22.21
CA LEU A 698 -4.27 26.87 21.75
C LEU A 698 -2.85 26.47 22.13
N LEU A 699 -2.61 26.15 23.41
CA LEU A 699 -1.32 25.66 23.91
C LEU A 699 -0.86 24.38 23.21
N ALA A 700 -1.79 23.46 22.93
CA ALA A 700 -1.49 22.21 22.24
C ALA A 700 -0.94 22.44 20.83
N GLY A 701 -1.41 23.48 20.12
CA GLY A 701 -1.00 23.77 18.73
C GLY A 701 0.39 24.41 18.61
N LEU A 702 0.91 25.02 19.69
CA LEU A 702 2.15 25.78 19.66
C LEU A 702 3.41 24.91 19.64
N PRO A 703 4.49 25.26 18.94
CA PRO A 703 5.74 24.50 19.02
C PRO A 703 6.45 24.67 20.37
N LYS A 704 7.29 23.70 20.76
CA LYS A 704 7.91 23.61 22.12
C LYS A 704 8.79 24.79 22.53
N ASP A 705 9.36 25.50 21.57
CA ASP A 705 10.28 26.62 21.73
C ASP A 705 9.56 27.96 22.00
N THR A 706 8.22 28.02 21.94
CA THR A 706 7.44 29.18 22.40
C THR A 706 7.34 29.28 23.93
N ALA A 707 7.94 28.35 24.68
CA ALA A 707 7.89 28.33 26.14
C ALA A 707 8.30 29.66 26.80
N SER A 708 9.21 30.41 26.18
CA SER A 708 9.68 31.72 26.65
C SER A 708 8.66 32.86 26.50
N LEU A 709 7.70 32.70 25.59
CA LEU A 709 6.63 33.67 25.31
C LEU A 709 5.35 33.38 26.11
N LEU A 710 5.25 32.18 26.71
CA LEU A 710 4.07 31.78 27.48
C LEU A 710 3.93 32.67 28.73
N PRO A 711 2.78 33.35 28.91
CA PRO A 711 2.55 34.20 30.07
C PRO A 711 2.65 33.38 31.36
N TYR A 712 3.32 33.94 32.37
CA TYR A 712 3.48 33.34 33.70
C TYR A 712 4.25 32.01 33.73
N PHE A 713 4.85 31.58 32.61
CA PHE A 713 5.70 30.41 32.54
C PHE A 713 7.16 30.80 32.83
N ASN A 714 7.58 30.69 34.08
CA ASN A 714 8.97 30.90 34.48
C ASN A 714 9.80 29.62 34.25
N PRO A 715 11.15 29.67 34.31
CA PRO A 715 11.99 28.48 34.11
C PRO A 715 11.68 27.31 35.05
N ASP A 716 11.09 27.60 36.22
CA ASP A 716 10.69 26.61 37.22
C ASP A 716 9.29 26.03 36.98
N ALA A 717 8.42 26.75 36.25
CA ALA A 717 6.98 26.52 36.01
C ALA A 717 6.09 26.26 37.24
N THR A 718 6.65 26.02 38.42
CA THR A 718 5.97 25.59 39.65
C THR A 718 4.80 26.48 40.06
N PRO A 719 4.89 27.83 40.02
CA PRO A 719 3.77 28.69 40.40
C PRO A 719 2.53 28.47 39.53
N LEU A 720 2.72 28.43 38.20
CA LEU A 720 1.63 28.22 37.24
C LEU A 720 1.03 26.82 37.37
N LEU A 721 1.88 25.80 37.52
CA LEU A 721 1.42 24.43 37.71
C LEU A 721 0.58 24.28 38.99
N ASN A 722 0.99 24.92 40.10
CA ASN A 722 0.23 24.90 41.35
C ASN A 722 -1.15 25.57 41.21
N GLU A 723 -1.25 26.68 40.47
CA GLU A 723 -2.55 27.32 40.20
C GLU A 723 -3.50 26.38 39.44
N PHE A 724 -3.00 25.64 38.44
CA PHE A 724 -3.80 24.64 37.72
C PHE A 724 -4.13 23.40 38.55
N VAL A 725 -3.22 22.94 39.42
CA VAL A 725 -3.50 21.86 40.37
C VAL A 725 -4.65 22.26 41.31
N GLN A 726 -4.61 23.48 41.85
CA GLN A 726 -5.69 24.01 42.68
C GLN A 726 -7.00 24.19 41.89
N LEU A 727 -6.92 24.68 40.64
CA LEU A 727 -8.09 24.85 39.79
C LEU A 727 -8.77 23.51 39.48
N SER A 728 -7.99 22.44 39.26
CA SER A 728 -8.52 21.09 39.04
C SER A 728 -9.38 20.59 40.19
N SER A 729 -9.16 21.06 41.42
CA SER A 729 -9.94 20.69 42.59
C SER A 729 -11.18 21.57 42.82
N LYS A 730 -11.25 22.75 42.19
CA LYS A 730 -12.35 23.72 42.37
C LYS A 730 -13.55 23.47 41.46
N THR A 731 -13.32 22.99 40.24
CA THR A 731 -14.39 22.76 39.26
C THR A 731 -15.12 21.44 39.50
N SER A 732 -16.44 21.42 39.28
CA SER A 732 -17.31 20.25 39.43
C SER A 732 -17.52 19.48 38.12
N ASP A 733 -17.21 20.09 36.97
CA ASP A 733 -17.47 19.54 35.63
C ASP A 733 -16.36 18.55 35.20
N PRO A 734 -16.67 17.26 34.97
CA PRO A 734 -15.67 16.25 34.63
C PRO A 734 -14.88 16.53 33.34
N ALA A 735 -15.51 17.14 32.34
CA ALA A 735 -14.86 17.43 31.07
C ALA A 735 -13.87 18.60 31.20
N VAL A 736 -14.23 19.60 32.00
CA VAL A 736 -13.34 20.73 32.34
C VAL A 736 -12.17 20.25 33.20
N GLN A 737 -12.42 19.39 34.19
CA GLN A 737 -11.36 18.77 35.01
C GLN A 737 -10.36 17.98 34.15
N LEU A 738 -10.84 17.17 33.20
CA LEU A 738 -9.96 16.45 32.26
C LEU A 738 -9.13 17.43 31.42
N THR A 739 -9.74 18.53 30.98
CA THR A 739 -9.04 19.53 30.18
C THR A 739 -7.94 20.24 30.97
N ILE A 740 -8.19 20.62 32.22
CA ILE A 740 -7.16 21.19 33.11
C ILE A 740 -5.99 20.21 33.29
N ARG A 741 -6.27 18.92 33.43
CA ARG A 741 -5.24 17.87 33.54
C ARG A 741 -4.43 17.70 32.26
N ARG A 742 -5.08 17.78 31.08
CA ARG A 742 -4.40 17.83 29.79
C ARG A 742 -3.51 19.07 29.67
N HIS A 743 -3.98 20.23 30.15
CA HIS A 743 -3.21 21.47 30.19
C HIS A 743 -1.94 21.32 31.04
N LEU A 744 -2.07 20.81 32.26
CA LEU A 744 -0.94 20.47 33.13
C LEU A 744 0.03 19.51 32.44
N ALA A 745 -0.50 18.47 31.80
CA ALA A 745 0.32 17.48 31.12
C ALA A 745 1.10 18.08 29.94
N LEU A 746 0.52 19.00 29.16
CA LEU A 746 1.23 19.73 28.11
C LEU A 746 2.36 20.58 28.65
N LEU A 747 2.10 21.39 29.69
CA LEU A 747 3.12 22.22 30.32
C LEU A 747 4.30 21.37 30.80
N ILE A 748 4.03 20.26 31.48
CA ILE A 748 5.06 19.36 32.03
C ILE A 748 5.75 18.52 30.95
N ASN A 749 5.02 18.01 29.96
CA ASN A 749 5.60 17.09 28.97
C ASN A 749 6.34 17.84 27.85
N LYS A 750 5.71 18.88 27.30
CA LYS A 750 6.12 19.53 26.06
C LYS A 750 6.97 20.78 26.29
N PHE A 751 6.55 21.67 27.19
CA PHE A 751 7.17 22.99 27.38
C PHE A 751 8.24 23.03 28.48
N LEU A 752 8.09 22.22 29.54
CA LEU A 752 9.05 22.20 30.64
C LEU A 752 10.42 21.64 30.19
N PRO A 753 11.51 22.44 30.26
CA PRO A 753 12.84 21.98 29.91
C PRO A 753 13.34 20.91 30.89
N ASN A 754 14.31 20.10 30.46
CA ASN A 754 14.86 19.03 31.30
C ASN A 754 15.46 19.55 32.63
N SER A 755 15.96 20.80 32.64
CA SER A 755 16.49 21.46 33.84
C SER A 755 15.43 21.74 34.91
N GLY A 756 14.15 21.90 34.53
CA GLY A 756 13.04 22.15 35.45
C GLY A 756 12.37 20.87 35.98
N LEU A 757 12.77 19.68 35.50
CA LEU A 757 12.20 18.41 35.95
C LEU A 757 12.35 18.13 37.46
N PRO A 758 13.48 18.46 38.12
CA PRO A 758 13.62 18.25 39.56
C PRO A 758 12.56 18.99 40.37
N SER A 759 12.15 20.20 39.95
CA SER A 759 11.17 21.02 40.66
C SER A 759 9.76 20.43 40.68
N ILE A 760 9.44 19.56 39.72
CA ILE A 760 8.16 18.85 39.65
C ILE A 760 8.02 17.81 40.76
N SER A 761 9.13 17.34 41.36
CA SER A 761 9.09 16.43 42.51
C SER A 761 8.23 17.01 43.64
N ASN A 762 8.38 18.29 43.96
CA ASN A 762 7.58 18.95 45.00
C ASN A 762 6.07 18.93 44.71
N ILE A 763 5.66 19.01 43.45
CA ILE A 763 4.24 18.93 43.05
C ILE A 763 3.75 17.49 43.19
N VAL A 764 4.56 16.53 42.73
CA VAL A 764 4.26 15.10 42.84
C VAL A 764 4.16 14.68 44.30
N ASP A 765 5.10 15.12 45.14
CA ASP A 765 5.15 14.88 46.59
C ASP A 765 4.03 15.64 47.32
N GLY A 766 3.65 16.83 46.86
CA GLY A 766 2.47 17.54 47.39
C GLY A 766 1.16 16.80 47.09
N LEU A 767 1.10 16.07 45.97
CA LEU A 767 -0.03 15.22 45.61
C LEU A 767 0.04 13.82 46.24
N LEU A 768 1.23 13.36 46.66
CA LEU A 768 1.52 12.07 47.30
C LEU A 768 1.95 12.26 48.77
N PRO A 769 1.04 12.08 49.75
CA PRO A 769 1.40 12.22 51.17
C PRO A 769 2.48 11.23 51.59
N SER A 770 3.32 11.64 52.55
CA SER A 770 4.47 10.85 53.03
C SER A 770 4.09 9.53 53.73
N ASP A 771 2.86 9.39 54.20
CA ASP A 771 2.33 8.21 54.92
C ASP A 771 1.25 7.47 54.09
N LEU A 772 1.71 6.81 53.02
CA LEU A 772 0.88 6.16 52.00
C LEU A 772 0.00 5.01 52.55
N GLU A 773 0.38 4.42 53.69
CA GLU A 773 -0.31 3.25 54.25
C GLU A 773 -1.60 3.63 55.00
N ASN A 774 -1.78 4.90 55.42
CA ASN A 774 -2.95 5.35 56.17
C ASN A 774 -3.67 6.57 55.58
N SER A 775 -3.14 7.19 54.53
CA SER A 775 -3.71 8.41 53.94
C SER A 775 -4.88 8.13 52.99
N LYS A 776 -6.01 8.82 53.20
CA LYS A 776 -7.14 8.88 52.27
C LYS A 776 -6.93 10.00 51.25
N LEU A 777 -6.95 9.67 49.96
CA LEU A 777 -6.80 10.64 48.88
C LEU A 777 -8.13 10.92 48.19
N ALA A 778 -8.38 12.19 47.86
CA ALA A 778 -9.55 12.53 47.06
C ALA A 778 -9.41 11.96 45.63
N PRO A 779 -10.48 11.41 45.01
CA PRO A 779 -10.40 10.85 43.66
C PRO A 779 -9.85 11.84 42.62
N GLU A 780 -10.21 13.12 42.73
CA GLU A 780 -9.72 14.15 41.81
C GLU A 780 -8.22 14.44 41.98
N GLN A 781 -7.68 14.33 43.19
CA GLN A 781 -6.25 14.43 43.48
C GLN A 781 -5.48 13.26 42.84
N VAL A 782 -6.01 12.04 42.98
CA VAL A 782 -5.42 10.83 42.36
C VAL A 782 -5.42 10.96 40.83
N LYS A 783 -6.54 11.36 40.22
CA LYS A 783 -6.62 11.56 38.77
C LYS A 783 -5.61 12.61 38.27
N THR A 784 -5.44 13.72 39.00
CA THR A 784 -4.46 14.76 38.64
C THR A 784 -3.02 14.25 38.78
N LEU A 785 -2.72 13.49 39.84
CA LEU A 785 -1.43 12.81 40.00
C LEU A 785 -1.12 11.89 38.82
N PHE A 786 -2.08 11.09 38.35
CA PHE A 786 -1.88 10.19 37.20
C PHE A 786 -1.62 10.94 35.89
N TRP A 787 -2.25 12.11 35.67
CA TRP A 787 -1.99 12.93 34.47
C TRP A 787 -0.64 13.65 34.51
N VAL A 788 -0.24 14.17 35.68
CA VAL A 788 1.12 14.69 35.91
C VAL A 788 2.15 13.57 35.69
N SER A 789 1.86 12.37 36.19
CA SER A 789 2.73 11.21 36.00
C SER A 789 2.80 10.77 34.54
N LYS A 790 1.66 10.74 33.82
CA LYS A 790 1.61 10.47 32.38
C LYS A 790 2.55 11.40 31.62
N ALA A 791 2.53 12.70 31.92
CA ALA A 791 3.40 13.68 31.28
C ALA A 791 4.89 13.37 31.46
N LEU A 792 5.30 12.93 32.66
CA LEU A 792 6.68 12.56 32.98
C LEU A 792 7.09 11.19 32.39
N ILE A 793 6.19 10.21 32.45
CA ILE A 793 6.42 8.83 32.01
C ILE A 793 6.56 8.77 30.48
N LEU A 794 5.68 9.45 29.74
CA LEU A 794 5.71 9.43 28.27
C LEU A 794 6.99 10.07 27.71
N ARG A 795 7.57 11.07 28.41
CA ARG A 795 8.88 11.66 28.05
C ARG A 795 10.09 10.91 28.60
N LEU A 796 9.88 9.83 29.36
CA LEU A 796 10.90 9.05 30.08
C LEU A 796 11.76 9.91 31.02
N ALA A 797 11.13 10.69 31.90
CA ALA A 797 11.84 11.46 32.92
C ALA A 797 12.67 10.54 33.85
N PRO A 798 13.78 11.01 34.44
CA PRO A 798 14.62 10.20 35.32
C PRO A 798 13.88 9.54 36.50
N SER A 799 12.84 10.22 37.02
CA SER A 799 11.97 9.74 38.10
C SER A 799 10.93 8.71 37.67
N THR A 800 10.89 8.27 36.40
CA THR A 800 9.85 7.36 35.88
C THR A 800 9.72 6.07 36.72
N ALA A 801 10.84 5.44 37.09
CA ALA A 801 10.82 4.17 37.81
C ALA A 801 10.34 4.32 39.27
N SER A 802 10.80 5.36 39.97
CA SER A 802 10.34 5.66 41.33
C SER A 802 8.87 6.06 41.34
N LEU A 803 8.45 6.88 40.37
CA LEU A 803 7.06 7.31 40.23
C LEU A 803 6.10 6.14 39.98
N LEU A 804 6.43 5.24 39.06
CA LEU A 804 5.62 4.03 38.81
C LEU A 804 5.50 3.15 40.07
N SER A 805 6.58 3.07 40.86
CA SER A 805 6.57 2.33 42.13
C SER A 805 5.66 2.99 43.18
N SER A 806 5.72 4.32 43.31
CA SER A 806 4.83 5.09 44.20
C SER A 806 3.37 5.05 43.77
N LEU A 807 3.08 5.01 42.46
CA LEU A 807 1.71 4.82 41.96
C LEU A 807 1.20 3.41 42.26
N LEU A 808 2.07 2.38 42.20
CA LEU A 808 1.70 1.01 42.54
C LEU A 808 1.42 0.84 44.04
N SER A 809 2.11 1.56 44.93
CA SER A 809 1.81 1.48 46.36
C SER A 809 0.40 1.97 46.72
N LEU A 810 -0.19 2.86 45.92
CA LEU A 810 -1.59 3.29 46.10
C LEU A 810 -2.60 2.14 45.96
N LEU A 811 -2.25 1.06 45.23
CA LEU A 811 -3.09 -0.13 45.08
C LEU A 811 -3.15 -0.97 46.36
N SER A 812 -2.26 -0.72 47.32
CA SER A 812 -2.25 -1.36 48.64
C SER A 812 -2.96 -0.51 49.70
N SER A 813 -3.53 0.66 49.34
CA SER A 813 -4.19 1.54 50.31
C SER A 813 -5.38 0.85 51.00
N PRO A 814 -5.55 1.05 52.33
CA PRO A 814 -6.71 0.54 53.05
C PRO A 814 -8.02 1.22 52.59
N ASP A 815 -7.96 2.46 52.08
CA ASP A 815 -9.11 3.19 51.55
C ASP A 815 -9.52 2.66 50.17
N GLU A 816 -10.76 2.19 50.05
CA GLU A 816 -11.29 1.58 48.84
C GLU A 816 -11.38 2.55 47.66
N ALA A 817 -11.82 3.79 47.91
CA ALA A 817 -11.94 4.81 46.87
C ALA A 817 -10.58 5.20 46.27
N THR A 818 -9.55 5.36 47.11
CA THR A 818 -8.17 5.61 46.67
C THR A 818 -7.66 4.45 45.83
N ARG A 819 -7.84 3.21 46.32
CA ARG A 819 -7.40 1.98 45.66
C ARG A 819 -8.01 1.80 44.27
N GLU A 820 -9.33 1.93 44.17
CA GLU A 820 -10.05 1.79 42.90
C GLU A 820 -9.70 2.89 41.90
N THR A 821 -9.61 4.15 42.37
CA THR A 821 -9.29 5.28 41.51
C THR A 821 -7.86 5.16 40.96
N ALA A 822 -6.91 4.74 41.81
CA ALA A 822 -5.53 4.48 41.38
C ALA A 822 -5.46 3.32 40.38
N ALA A 823 -6.19 2.23 40.62
CA ALA A 823 -6.25 1.09 39.70
C ALA A 823 -6.72 1.50 38.29
N ARG A 824 -7.78 2.32 38.21
CA ARG A 824 -8.27 2.87 36.93
C ARG A 824 -7.28 3.86 36.30
N GLY A 825 -6.50 4.57 37.10
CA GLY A 825 -5.49 5.52 36.63
C GLY A 825 -4.42 4.89 35.72
N PHE A 826 -4.07 3.61 35.93
CA PHE A 826 -3.07 2.93 35.10
C PHE A 826 -3.48 2.79 33.62
N ALA A 827 -4.79 2.76 33.33
CA ALA A 827 -5.27 2.79 31.95
C ALA A 827 -4.97 4.13 31.25
N VAL A 828 -4.87 5.23 32.01
CA VAL A 828 -4.66 6.58 31.47
C VAL A 828 -3.19 6.80 31.07
N ILE A 829 -2.23 6.20 31.76
CA ILE A 829 -0.78 6.48 31.59
C ILE A 829 -0.35 6.31 30.13
N LEU A 830 -0.74 5.21 29.49
CA LEU A 830 -0.32 4.87 28.12
C LEU A 830 -1.43 5.04 27.07
N SER A 831 -2.63 5.48 27.47
CA SER A 831 -3.71 5.69 26.52
C SER A 831 -3.35 6.81 25.51
N PRO A 832 -3.71 6.67 24.23
CA PRO A 832 -3.65 7.80 23.31
C PRO A 832 -4.56 8.94 23.80
N ASP A 833 -4.24 10.17 23.41
CA ASP A 833 -5.01 11.37 23.75
C ASP A 833 -4.88 12.39 22.61
N ASP A 834 -5.97 13.09 22.29
CA ASP A 834 -6.02 14.07 21.18
C ASP A 834 -5.15 15.32 21.46
N VAL A 835 -4.94 15.66 22.74
CA VAL A 835 -4.22 16.88 23.15
C VAL A 835 -2.75 16.56 23.43
N LEU A 836 -2.48 15.60 24.32
CA LEU A 836 -1.12 15.13 24.57
C LEU A 836 -0.72 14.09 23.52
N SER A 837 -0.50 14.56 22.28
CA SER A 837 -0.28 13.74 21.09
C SER A 837 1.04 14.08 20.37
N VAL A 838 1.51 13.16 19.54
CA VAL A 838 2.68 13.38 18.67
C VAL A 838 2.39 14.49 17.64
N GLU A 839 1.16 14.55 17.12
CA GLU A 839 0.67 15.58 16.20
C GLU A 839 0.76 17.00 16.78
N ASN A 840 0.59 17.12 18.10
CA ASN A 840 0.78 18.37 18.84
C ASN A 840 2.23 18.57 19.32
N GLY A 841 3.19 17.78 18.85
CA GLY A 841 4.60 17.92 19.24
C GLY A 841 4.88 17.57 20.71
N ALA A 842 4.04 16.76 21.36
CA ALA A 842 4.33 16.25 22.70
C ALA A 842 5.55 15.33 22.69
N ASN A 843 6.32 15.34 23.77
CA ASN A 843 7.48 14.48 23.98
C ASN A 843 7.03 13.06 24.39
N ILE A 844 6.61 12.26 23.41
CA ILE A 844 6.22 10.86 23.60
C ILE A 844 7.32 9.95 23.04
N ARG A 845 8.09 9.30 23.91
CA ARG A 845 9.20 8.43 23.53
C ARG A 845 8.69 7.06 23.09
N LEU A 846 9.25 6.53 22.00
CA LEU A 846 8.89 5.23 21.43
C LEU A 846 8.93 4.08 22.46
N LEU A 847 9.96 4.08 23.30
CA LEU A 847 10.18 3.04 24.33
C LEU A 847 9.34 3.25 25.61
N SER A 848 8.51 4.28 25.70
CA SER A 848 7.68 4.56 26.89
C SER A 848 6.78 3.37 27.25
N LYS A 849 6.12 2.76 26.25
CA LYS A 849 5.27 1.58 26.42
C LYS A 849 6.05 0.38 26.97
N GLN A 850 7.18 0.06 26.34
CA GLN A 850 8.04 -1.05 26.78
C GLN A 850 8.60 -0.81 28.18
N ARG A 851 9.03 0.42 28.48
CA ARG A 851 9.59 0.79 29.79
C ARG A 851 8.56 0.63 30.90
N VAL A 852 7.36 1.17 30.72
CA VAL A 852 6.26 1.01 31.70
C VAL A 852 5.93 -0.45 31.90
N PHE A 853 5.76 -1.21 30.80
CA PHE A 853 5.44 -2.63 30.86
C PHE A 853 6.50 -3.44 31.63
N SER A 854 7.78 -3.22 31.34
CA SER A 854 8.90 -3.92 31.99
C SER A 854 9.02 -3.65 33.49
N ILE A 855 8.57 -2.48 33.97
CA ILE A 855 8.63 -2.10 35.38
C ILE A 855 7.37 -2.59 36.12
N VAL A 856 6.19 -2.35 35.54
CA VAL A 856 4.91 -2.58 36.20
C VAL A 856 4.58 -4.08 36.27
N LEU A 857 4.87 -4.85 35.22
CA LEU A 857 4.48 -6.25 35.16
C LEU A 857 5.09 -7.11 36.29
N PRO A 858 6.41 -7.09 36.55
CA PRO A 858 6.99 -7.89 37.63
C PRO A 858 6.43 -7.49 39.01
N LEU A 859 6.25 -6.19 39.26
CA LEU A 859 5.75 -5.68 40.54
C LEU A 859 4.30 -6.11 40.80
N ILE A 860 3.42 -5.98 39.80
CA ILE A 860 2.02 -6.44 39.91
C ILE A 860 1.96 -7.95 40.10
N SER A 861 2.76 -8.71 39.35
CA SER A 861 2.77 -10.18 39.41
C SER A 861 3.15 -10.70 40.80
N THR A 862 4.18 -10.10 41.41
CA THR A 862 4.59 -10.42 42.79
C THR A 862 3.48 -10.09 43.79
N LYS A 863 2.88 -8.91 43.69
CA LYS A 863 1.81 -8.48 44.61
C LYS A 863 0.55 -9.32 44.50
N ILE A 864 0.17 -9.79 43.31
CA ILE A 864 -0.97 -10.70 43.13
C ILE A 864 -0.67 -12.08 43.75
N ARG A 865 0.57 -12.58 43.63
CA ARG A 865 0.99 -13.84 44.26
C ARG A 865 0.97 -13.74 45.78
N GLU A 866 1.56 -12.69 46.35
CA GLU A 866 1.49 -12.38 47.78
C GLU A 866 0.03 -12.29 48.26
N ALA A 867 -0.81 -11.56 47.52
CA ALA A 867 -2.21 -11.36 47.86
C ALA A 867 -3.05 -12.64 47.86
N SER A 868 -2.61 -13.67 47.11
CA SER A 868 -3.29 -14.97 47.04
C SER A 868 -2.99 -15.88 48.23
N THR A 869 -2.02 -15.53 49.09
CA THR A 869 -1.61 -16.33 50.27
C THR A 869 -2.20 -15.86 51.60
N SER A 870 -2.75 -14.64 51.67
CA SER A 870 -3.34 -14.07 52.90
C SER A 870 -4.80 -13.60 52.69
N PRO A 871 -5.73 -13.92 53.60
CA PRO A 871 -7.15 -13.54 53.47
C PRO A 871 -7.39 -12.01 53.56
N ALA A 872 -6.54 -11.28 54.30
CA ALA A 872 -6.63 -9.82 54.42
C ALA A 872 -6.27 -9.08 53.11
N SER A 873 -5.39 -9.66 52.29
CA SER A 873 -4.96 -9.14 50.99
C SER A 873 -5.86 -9.52 49.81
N SER A 874 -6.85 -10.40 50.02
CA SER A 874 -7.80 -10.80 48.97
C SER A 874 -8.60 -9.61 48.40
N ARG A 875 -8.83 -8.57 49.21
CA ARG A 875 -9.51 -7.32 48.82
C ARG A 875 -8.69 -6.42 47.89
N MET A 876 -7.37 -6.62 47.82
CA MET A 876 -6.46 -5.82 46.98
C MET A 876 -6.29 -6.41 45.59
N LYS A 877 -6.52 -7.72 45.44
CA LYS A 877 -6.34 -8.46 44.18
C LYS A 877 -7.12 -7.88 42.98
N PRO A 878 -8.39 -7.45 43.10
CA PRO A 878 -9.10 -6.82 41.99
C PRO A 878 -8.43 -5.53 41.50
N ALA A 879 -7.91 -4.69 42.40
CA ALA A 879 -7.25 -3.44 42.04
C ALA A 879 -5.98 -3.66 41.21
N TYR A 880 -5.16 -4.66 41.56
CA TYR A 880 -3.98 -5.05 40.79
C TYR A 880 -4.32 -5.61 39.39
N LEU A 881 -5.38 -6.41 39.29
CA LEU A 881 -5.86 -6.92 38.00
C LEU A 881 -6.43 -5.80 37.12
N THR A 882 -7.14 -4.83 37.72
CA THR A 882 -7.63 -3.64 37.01
C THR A 882 -6.48 -2.79 36.48
N ALA A 883 -5.43 -2.56 37.27
CA ALA A 883 -4.25 -1.84 36.83
C ALA A 883 -3.52 -2.56 35.68
N LEU A 884 -3.34 -3.88 35.79
CA LEU A 884 -2.71 -4.70 34.76
C LEU A 884 -3.47 -4.63 33.43
N SER A 885 -4.79 -4.80 33.49
CA SER A 885 -5.66 -4.73 32.31
C SER A 885 -5.64 -3.35 31.67
N GLY A 886 -5.61 -2.29 32.48
CA GLY A 886 -5.43 -0.91 32.02
C GLY A 886 -4.13 -0.70 31.24
N VAL A 887 -3.00 -1.19 31.75
CA VAL A 887 -1.70 -1.09 31.04
C VAL A 887 -1.74 -1.91 29.75
N LEU A 888 -2.16 -3.18 29.81
CA LEU A 888 -2.16 -4.09 28.67
C LEU A 888 -3.01 -3.58 27.50
N SER A 889 -4.09 -2.83 27.78
CA SER A 889 -4.94 -2.24 26.74
C SER A 889 -4.19 -1.30 25.77
N ALA A 890 -3.02 -0.78 26.16
CA ALA A 890 -2.20 0.12 25.35
C ALA A 890 -0.89 -0.51 24.82
N ILE A 891 -0.58 -1.75 25.22
CA ILE A 891 0.65 -2.46 24.84
C ILE A 891 0.41 -3.29 23.57
N PRO A 892 1.25 -3.15 22.52
CA PRO A 892 1.12 -3.93 21.30
C PRO A 892 1.47 -5.42 21.54
N ALA A 893 0.80 -6.32 20.81
CA ALA A 893 0.94 -7.77 20.97
C ALA A 893 2.40 -8.29 20.94
N PRO A 894 3.32 -7.79 20.09
CA PRO A 894 4.72 -8.24 20.09
C PRO A 894 5.45 -8.06 21.42
N LEU A 895 5.07 -7.09 22.25
CA LEU A 895 5.65 -6.90 23.59
C LEU A 895 5.01 -7.83 24.63
N VAL A 896 3.78 -8.29 24.40
CA VAL A 896 3.04 -9.18 25.32
C VAL A 896 3.45 -10.64 25.13
N LEU A 897 3.72 -11.06 23.88
CA LEU A 897 3.97 -12.46 23.52
C LEU A 897 5.10 -13.13 24.34
N PRO A 898 6.29 -12.51 24.54
CA PRO A 898 7.36 -13.14 25.31
C PRO A 898 7.00 -13.38 26.78
N GLU A 899 6.13 -12.53 27.35
CA GLU A 899 5.68 -12.58 28.74
C GLU A 899 4.35 -13.33 28.92
N LEU A 900 3.79 -13.86 27.83
CA LEU A 900 2.47 -14.50 27.84
C LEU A 900 2.33 -15.67 28.82
N PRO A 901 3.33 -16.57 28.99
CA PRO A 901 3.22 -17.66 29.97
C PRO A 901 3.00 -17.16 31.41
N THR A 902 3.58 -16.00 31.75
CA THR A 902 3.42 -15.37 33.07
C THR A 902 2.08 -14.61 33.16
N LEU A 903 1.65 -13.98 32.06
CA LEU A 903 0.46 -13.13 31.99
C LEU A 903 -0.85 -13.90 31.84
N LEU A 904 -0.86 -15.00 31.09
CA LEU A 904 -2.07 -15.73 30.75
C LEU A 904 -2.85 -16.21 31.99
N PRO A 905 -2.21 -16.77 33.04
CA PRO A 905 -2.91 -17.08 34.29
C PRO A 905 -3.58 -15.86 34.93
N LEU A 906 -2.94 -14.69 34.88
CA LEU A 906 -3.48 -13.44 35.46
C LEU A 906 -4.64 -12.89 34.63
N LEU A 907 -4.53 -12.94 33.30
CA LEU A 907 -5.60 -12.57 32.37
C LEU A 907 -6.82 -13.48 32.55
N LEU A 908 -6.62 -14.79 32.67
CA LEU A 908 -7.70 -15.72 32.96
C LEU A 908 -8.38 -15.36 34.29
N GLN A 909 -7.62 -15.15 35.36
CA GLN A 909 -8.17 -14.73 36.66
C GLN A 909 -8.98 -13.43 36.59
N SER A 910 -8.64 -12.51 35.70
CA SER A 910 -9.41 -11.27 35.48
C SER A 910 -10.82 -11.54 34.93
N LEU A 911 -11.02 -12.65 34.20
CA LEU A 911 -12.34 -13.08 33.71
C LEU A 911 -13.25 -13.64 34.81
N ASP A 912 -12.70 -14.03 35.96
CA ASP A 912 -13.46 -14.52 37.12
C ASP A 912 -13.98 -13.42 38.04
N LEU A 913 -13.58 -12.16 37.83
CA LEU A 913 -14.02 -11.06 38.68
C LEU A 913 -15.56 -10.98 38.70
N THR A 914 -16.13 -10.78 39.89
CA THR A 914 -17.59 -10.73 40.08
C THR A 914 -18.19 -9.46 39.44
N GLU A 915 -19.37 -9.60 38.84
CA GLU A 915 -20.01 -8.54 38.04
C GLU A 915 -20.73 -7.46 38.89
N GLN A 916 -20.63 -7.55 40.21
CA GLN A 916 -21.27 -6.60 41.14
C GLN A 916 -20.56 -5.24 41.18
N ASP A 917 -19.31 -5.15 40.70
CA ASP A 917 -18.55 -3.91 40.57
C ASP A 917 -18.44 -3.50 39.08
N PRO A 918 -18.87 -2.28 38.68
CA PRO A 918 -18.69 -1.75 37.33
C PRO A 918 -17.25 -1.83 36.79
N SER A 919 -16.25 -1.82 37.68
CA SER A 919 -14.84 -1.90 37.30
C SER A 919 -14.46 -3.27 36.71
N SER A 920 -15.11 -4.35 37.13
CA SER A 920 -14.82 -5.71 36.66
C SER A 920 -15.19 -5.91 35.18
N ASN A 921 -16.27 -5.28 34.72
CA ASN A 921 -16.71 -5.37 33.32
C ASN A 921 -15.72 -4.70 32.35
N LEU A 922 -15.11 -3.58 32.76
CA LEU A 922 -14.07 -2.91 31.97
C LEU A 922 -12.82 -3.77 31.85
N VAL A 923 -12.41 -4.41 32.95
CA VAL A 923 -11.27 -5.33 32.99
C VAL A 923 -11.49 -6.55 32.10
N LYS A 924 -12.66 -7.18 32.21
CA LYS A 924 -13.04 -8.30 31.32
C LYS A 924 -13.01 -7.90 29.85
N THR A 925 -13.54 -6.72 29.52
CA THR A 925 -13.56 -6.22 28.14
C THR A 925 -12.15 -6.02 27.58
N ALA A 926 -11.26 -5.36 28.34
CA ALA A 926 -9.88 -5.14 27.92
C ALA A 926 -9.09 -6.45 27.81
N THR A 927 -9.31 -7.39 28.73
CA THR A 927 -8.75 -8.74 28.66
C THR A 927 -9.20 -9.49 27.41
N LEU A 928 -10.50 -9.48 27.10
CA LEU A 928 -11.05 -10.14 25.90
C LEU A 928 -10.51 -9.52 24.61
N LYS A 929 -10.41 -8.19 24.53
CA LYS A 929 -9.80 -7.51 23.38
C LYS A 929 -8.33 -7.89 23.20
N THR A 930 -7.57 -7.93 24.29
CA THR A 930 -6.15 -8.34 24.26
C THR A 930 -6.01 -9.77 23.77
N LEU A 931 -6.82 -10.70 24.30
CA LEU A 931 -6.84 -12.10 23.87
C LEU A 931 -7.28 -12.25 22.41
N ALA A 932 -8.29 -11.50 21.96
CA ALA A 932 -8.74 -11.52 20.57
C ALA A 932 -7.63 -11.15 19.60
N VAL A 933 -6.85 -10.10 19.89
CA VAL A 933 -5.70 -9.70 19.06
C VAL A 933 -4.61 -10.78 19.08
N ILE A 934 -4.24 -11.30 20.25
CA ILE A 934 -3.22 -12.35 20.38
C ILE A 934 -3.60 -13.60 19.57
N ILE A 935 -4.85 -14.06 19.71
CA ILE A 935 -5.37 -15.26 19.03
C ILE A 935 -5.47 -15.02 17.52
N ARG A 936 -5.95 -13.86 17.08
CA ARG A 936 -6.06 -13.52 15.66
C ARG A 936 -4.70 -13.53 14.97
N ASP A 937 -3.69 -12.94 15.60
CA ASP A 937 -2.39 -12.70 14.97
C ASP A 937 -1.46 -13.93 15.07
N ASN A 938 -1.65 -14.81 16.06
CA ASN A 938 -0.72 -15.91 16.35
C ASN A 938 -1.38 -17.31 16.42
N GLY A 939 -2.71 -17.38 16.30
CA GLY A 939 -3.47 -18.63 16.41
C GLY A 939 -3.56 -19.19 17.83
N VAL A 940 -4.13 -20.40 17.93
CA VAL A 940 -4.35 -21.10 19.21
C VAL A 940 -3.08 -21.71 19.79
N ASP A 941 -2.07 -21.99 18.96
CA ASP A 941 -0.83 -22.69 19.35
C ASP A 941 -0.08 -21.97 20.48
N VAL A 942 -0.14 -20.64 20.51
CA VAL A 942 0.52 -19.83 21.56
C VAL A 942 -0.19 -19.98 22.92
N ILE A 943 -1.51 -20.18 22.91
CA ILE A 943 -2.31 -20.47 24.12
C ILE A 943 -2.08 -21.92 24.57
N ASP A 944 -1.96 -22.85 23.63
CA ASP A 944 -1.68 -24.26 23.88
C ASP A 944 -0.29 -24.49 24.48
N ALA A 945 0.73 -23.79 23.97
CA ALA A 945 2.09 -23.80 24.53
C ALA A 945 2.13 -23.36 26.01
N SER A 946 1.14 -22.58 26.45
CA SER A 946 0.99 -22.15 27.84
C SER A 946 0.10 -23.10 28.68
N GLY A 947 -0.51 -24.13 28.09
CA GLY A 947 -1.30 -25.16 28.78
C GLY A 947 -2.70 -24.72 29.24
N HIS A 948 -3.24 -23.62 28.70
CA HIS A 948 -4.43 -22.95 29.25
C HIS A 948 -5.66 -22.94 28.33
N VAL A 949 -5.67 -23.74 27.26
CA VAL A 949 -6.76 -23.79 26.27
C VAL A 949 -8.12 -24.12 26.93
N GLN A 950 -8.17 -25.15 27.78
CA GLN A 950 -9.41 -25.57 28.44
C GLN A 950 -9.93 -24.52 29.43
N ASP A 951 -9.05 -23.88 30.19
CA ASP A 951 -9.40 -22.82 31.14
C ASP A 951 -9.95 -21.59 30.43
N LEU A 952 -9.31 -21.19 29.33
CA LEU A 952 -9.75 -20.07 28.50
C LEU A 952 -11.15 -20.34 27.93
N VAL A 953 -11.35 -21.48 27.27
CA VAL A 953 -12.63 -21.84 26.67
C VAL A 953 -13.74 -21.89 27.71
N SER A 954 -13.49 -22.47 28.89
CA SER A 954 -14.47 -22.53 29.97
C SER A 954 -14.88 -21.13 30.46
N ARG A 955 -13.93 -20.21 30.61
CA ARG A 955 -14.19 -18.82 31.03
C ARG A 955 -14.89 -18.01 29.95
N LEU A 956 -14.55 -18.20 28.67
CA LEU A 956 -15.23 -17.58 27.54
C LEU A 956 -16.69 -18.03 27.45
N LEU A 957 -16.95 -19.33 27.58
CA LEU A 957 -18.31 -19.88 27.58
C LEU A 957 -19.14 -19.37 28.76
N LYS A 958 -18.55 -19.26 29.96
CA LYS A 958 -19.19 -18.67 31.12
C LYS A 958 -19.54 -17.20 30.87
N THR A 959 -18.62 -16.44 30.28
CA THR A 959 -18.80 -15.01 29.97
C THR A 959 -19.80 -14.78 28.84
N ALA A 960 -19.97 -15.73 27.92
CA ALA A 960 -20.94 -15.67 26.82
C ALA A 960 -22.38 -16.05 27.22
N SER A 961 -22.58 -16.68 28.38
CA SER A 961 -23.89 -17.21 28.80
C SER A 961 -24.78 -16.17 29.50
N ALA A 962 -26.11 -16.28 29.32
CA ALA A 962 -27.11 -15.44 29.97
C ALA A 962 -27.69 -16.03 31.28
N LYS A 963 -27.30 -17.25 31.68
CA LYS A 963 -28.10 -18.16 32.53
C LYS A 963 -27.96 -18.04 34.06
N GLN A 964 -27.63 -16.90 34.64
CA GLN A 964 -27.68 -16.73 36.11
C GLN A 964 -28.65 -15.61 36.51
N PRO A 965 -29.72 -15.90 37.30
CA PRO A 965 -30.77 -14.93 37.64
C PRO A 965 -30.34 -13.80 38.59
N VAL A 966 -29.05 -13.69 38.94
CA VAL A 966 -28.54 -12.69 39.90
C VAL A 966 -27.33 -11.88 39.36
N SER A 967 -26.80 -12.20 38.17
CA SER A 967 -25.79 -11.38 37.47
C SER A 967 -25.74 -11.78 35.99
N SER A 968 -26.39 -11.02 35.11
CA SER A 968 -26.29 -11.22 33.66
C SER A 968 -25.12 -10.38 33.10
N SER A 969 -24.15 -11.06 32.48
CA SER A 969 -23.03 -10.40 31.80
C SER A 969 -23.53 -9.43 30.74
N SER A 970 -22.90 -8.26 30.62
CA SER A 970 -23.33 -7.24 29.66
C SER A 970 -23.36 -7.80 28.22
N PRO A 971 -24.30 -7.36 27.35
CA PRO A 971 -24.36 -7.81 25.96
C PRO A 971 -23.04 -7.67 25.21
N LEU A 972 -22.31 -6.58 25.46
CA LEU A 972 -21.00 -6.32 24.87
C LEU A 972 -19.96 -7.36 25.30
N LEU A 973 -19.91 -7.72 26.59
CA LEU A 973 -18.98 -8.75 27.08
C LEU A 973 -19.28 -10.12 26.47
N ARG A 974 -20.56 -10.46 26.32
CA ARG A 974 -20.99 -11.71 25.69
C ARG A 974 -20.57 -11.76 24.23
N GLU A 975 -20.80 -10.68 23.48
CA GLU A 975 -20.38 -10.55 22.08
C GLU A 975 -18.86 -10.65 21.92
N GLN A 976 -18.06 -9.98 22.76
CA GLN A 976 -16.59 -10.08 22.71
C GLN A 976 -16.06 -11.48 23.10
N ALA A 977 -16.70 -12.16 24.05
CA ALA A 977 -16.35 -13.53 24.40
C ALA A 977 -16.64 -14.50 23.25
N LEU A 978 -17.77 -14.32 22.56
CA LEU A 978 -18.12 -15.08 21.34
C LEU A 978 -17.14 -14.80 20.20
N ARG A 979 -16.68 -13.55 20.04
CA ARG A 979 -15.64 -13.20 19.07
C ARG A 979 -14.32 -13.92 19.35
N CYS A 980 -13.91 -14.02 20.62
CA CYS A 980 -12.72 -14.81 21.00
C CYS A 980 -12.90 -16.30 20.67
N LEU A 981 -14.09 -16.86 20.93
CA LEU A 981 -14.41 -18.24 20.56
C LEU A 981 -14.36 -18.42 19.03
N TYR A 982 -14.94 -17.51 18.25
CA TYR A 982 -14.85 -17.55 16.79
C TYR A 982 -13.40 -17.55 16.29
N LEU A 983 -12.56 -16.65 16.80
CA LEU A 983 -11.16 -16.52 16.39
C LEU A 983 -10.35 -17.79 16.70
N LEU A 984 -10.59 -18.44 17.85
CA LEU A 984 -9.93 -19.71 18.20
C LEU A 984 -10.13 -20.78 17.11
N ALA A 985 -11.31 -20.84 16.49
CA ALA A 985 -11.65 -21.85 15.49
C ALA A 985 -11.25 -21.50 14.05
N MET A 986 -11.00 -20.23 13.73
CA MET A 986 -10.71 -19.79 12.34
C MET A 986 -9.24 -19.93 11.95
N THR A 987 -8.31 -19.79 12.89
CA THR A 987 -6.86 -19.71 12.60
C THR A 987 -6.17 -21.06 12.38
N GLN A 988 -6.91 -22.14 12.14
CA GLN A 988 -6.35 -23.49 11.90
C GLN A 988 -6.07 -23.78 10.41
N SER A 989 -6.49 -22.89 9.51
CA SER A 989 -6.27 -23.04 8.07
C SER A 989 -5.24 -22.00 7.57
N PRO A 990 -4.13 -22.40 6.93
CA PRO A 990 -3.28 -21.44 6.24
C PRO A 990 -4.04 -20.94 5.00
N ALA A 991 -4.33 -19.65 4.98
CA ALA A 991 -5.01 -18.88 3.93
C ALA A 991 -6.55 -18.92 3.91
N ALA A 992 -7.16 -17.98 4.64
CA ALA A 992 -8.41 -17.35 4.22
C ALA A 992 -8.35 -15.87 4.59
N ALA A 993 -8.39 -15.01 3.57
CA ALA A 993 -8.43 -13.56 3.72
C ALA A 993 -9.69 -13.12 4.50
N ALA A 994 -9.54 -12.06 5.30
CA ALA A 994 -10.59 -11.48 6.13
C ALA A 994 -11.71 -10.82 5.30
N PRO A 995 -12.93 -10.67 5.84
CA PRO A 995 -13.94 -9.77 5.29
C PRO A 995 -13.56 -8.30 5.54
N PRO A 996 -14.09 -7.34 4.75
CA PRO A 996 -13.63 -5.96 4.76
C PRO A 996 -14.22 -5.19 5.94
N ASP A 997 -13.37 -4.56 6.75
CA ASP A 997 -13.76 -3.43 7.60
C ASP A 997 -12.98 -2.19 7.14
N SER A 998 -13.71 -1.07 7.16
CA SER A 998 -13.35 0.24 6.61
C SER A 998 -12.13 0.89 7.27
N GLY A 999 -11.13 1.30 6.47
CA GLY A 999 -10.20 2.40 6.82
C GLY A 999 -8.77 2.30 6.29
N SER A 1000 -8.42 3.25 5.43
CA SER A 1000 -7.08 3.68 4.95
C SER A 1000 -6.40 2.85 3.84
N ALA A 1001 -6.05 3.54 2.75
CA ALA A 1001 -5.52 3.02 1.50
C ALA A 1001 -3.98 2.86 1.49
N ALA A 1002 -3.33 2.67 2.65
CA ALA A 1002 -1.87 2.66 2.75
C ALA A 1002 -1.23 1.27 2.97
N ASP A 1003 -2.02 0.21 3.18
CA ASP A 1003 -1.49 -1.13 3.53
C ASP A 1003 -1.40 -2.14 2.36
N VAL A 1004 -1.74 -1.73 1.14
CA VAL A 1004 -1.69 -2.62 -0.04
C VAL A 1004 -0.25 -2.86 -0.50
N ASP A 1005 0.62 -1.85 -0.43
CA ASP A 1005 2.02 -1.97 -0.85
C ASP A 1005 2.88 -2.76 0.15
N ALA A 1006 2.55 -2.70 1.45
CA ALA A 1006 3.25 -3.48 2.47
C ALA A 1006 2.88 -4.97 2.40
N ALA A 1007 1.63 -5.30 2.08
CA ALA A 1007 1.18 -6.67 1.85
C ALA A 1007 1.78 -7.27 0.56
N LEU A 1008 1.95 -6.45 -0.48
CA LEU A 1008 2.58 -6.87 -1.75
C LEU A 1008 4.09 -7.07 -1.60
N ALA A 1009 4.80 -6.19 -0.88
CA ALA A 1009 6.23 -6.33 -0.59
C ALA A 1009 6.56 -7.57 0.28
N ALA A 1010 5.67 -7.93 1.22
CA ALA A 1010 5.78 -9.13 2.02
C ALA A 1010 5.48 -10.42 1.24
N ALA A 1011 4.64 -10.36 0.20
CA ALA A 1011 4.34 -11.48 -0.69
C ALA A 1011 5.48 -11.76 -1.69
N ILE A 1012 6.18 -10.73 -2.17
CA ILE A 1012 7.28 -10.83 -3.15
C ILE A 1012 8.58 -11.39 -2.51
N SER A 1013 8.72 -11.33 -1.19
CA SER A 1013 9.98 -11.68 -0.49
C SER A 1013 10.06 -13.12 0.04
N ARG A 1014 9.11 -14.01 -0.28
CA ARG A 1014 9.15 -15.41 0.19
C ARG A 1014 9.99 -16.31 -0.74
N PRO A 1015 10.99 -17.06 -0.22
CA PRO A 1015 11.69 -18.06 -1.01
C PRO A 1015 10.73 -19.21 -1.35
N THR A 1016 10.49 -19.45 -2.63
CA THR A 1016 9.72 -20.59 -3.12
C THR A 1016 10.58 -21.86 -3.07
N GLY A 1017 10.24 -22.77 -2.16
CA GLY A 1017 10.79 -24.12 -2.11
C GLY A 1017 11.45 -24.48 -0.79
N SER A 1018 10.65 -24.86 0.21
CA SER A 1018 11.10 -25.84 1.20
C SER A 1018 9.98 -26.87 1.40
N HIS A 1019 10.30 -28.15 1.13
CA HIS A 1019 9.46 -29.26 1.54
C HIS A 1019 9.48 -29.31 3.07
N VAL A 1020 8.51 -28.65 3.70
CA VAL A 1020 8.23 -28.89 5.12
C VAL A 1020 7.44 -30.19 5.18
N THR A 1021 8.09 -31.24 5.68
CA THR A 1021 7.46 -32.46 6.16
C THR A 1021 6.27 -32.10 7.05
N LYS A 1022 5.04 -32.40 6.61
CA LYS A 1022 3.81 -32.26 7.40
C LYS A 1022 3.90 -33.17 8.62
N THR A 1023 4.29 -32.62 9.77
CA THR A 1023 3.91 -33.20 11.05
C THR A 1023 2.48 -32.77 11.33
N THR A 1024 1.53 -33.68 11.11
CA THR A 1024 0.12 -33.57 11.48
C THR A 1024 0.00 -33.45 13.00
N LYS A 1025 0.00 -32.23 13.52
CA LYS A 1025 -0.41 -31.98 14.91
C LYS A 1025 -1.94 -31.94 14.96
N ILE A 1026 -2.51 -32.84 15.75
CA ILE A 1026 -3.93 -32.85 16.11
C ILE A 1026 -4.29 -31.50 16.75
N SER A 1027 -5.41 -30.91 16.33
CA SER A 1027 -5.85 -29.61 16.81
C SER A 1027 -6.05 -29.59 18.34
N PRO A 1028 -5.46 -28.65 19.09
CA PRO A 1028 -5.60 -28.56 20.54
C PRO A 1028 -7.05 -28.23 20.98
N LEU A 1029 -7.92 -27.85 20.03
CA LEU A 1029 -9.32 -27.52 20.30
C LEU A 1029 -10.27 -28.73 20.24
N LEU A 1030 -9.82 -29.89 19.76
CA LEU A 1030 -10.68 -31.08 19.63
C LEU A 1030 -11.24 -31.54 20.99
N ALA A 1031 -10.42 -31.47 22.04
CA ALA A 1031 -10.82 -31.85 23.40
C ALA A 1031 -12.01 -31.02 23.94
N VAL A 1032 -12.18 -29.78 23.45
CA VAL A 1032 -13.21 -28.83 23.93
C VAL A 1032 -14.35 -28.61 22.92
N LYS A 1033 -14.26 -29.14 21.69
CA LYS A 1033 -15.26 -28.96 20.61
C LYS A 1033 -16.69 -29.30 21.06
N LYS A 1034 -16.89 -30.48 21.65
CA LYS A 1034 -18.23 -30.94 22.08
C LYS A 1034 -18.83 -30.03 23.16
N GLN A 1035 -18.00 -29.55 24.09
CA GLN A 1035 -18.42 -28.61 25.14
C GLN A 1035 -18.86 -27.28 24.54
N VAL A 1036 -18.05 -26.70 23.63
CA VAL A 1036 -18.33 -25.41 23.00
C VAL A 1036 -19.62 -25.45 22.18
N LEU A 1037 -19.77 -26.43 21.29
CA LEU A 1037 -20.96 -26.54 20.44
C LEU A 1037 -22.25 -26.69 21.25
N ARG A 1038 -22.21 -27.47 22.34
CA ARG A 1038 -23.37 -27.65 23.23
C ARG A 1038 -23.71 -26.37 24.00
N SER A 1039 -22.70 -25.64 24.48
CA SER A 1039 -22.92 -24.39 25.20
C SER A 1039 -23.40 -23.25 24.30
N LEU A 1040 -22.88 -23.14 23.06
CA LEU A 1040 -23.30 -22.12 22.11
C LEU A 1040 -24.76 -22.26 21.67
N MET A 1041 -25.33 -23.47 21.65
CA MET A 1041 -26.76 -23.68 21.40
C MET A 1041 -27.65 -22.85 22.34
N GLN A 1042 -27.22 -22.68 23.58
CA GLN A 1042 -27.99 -21.92 24.58
C GLN A 1042 -27.83 -20.40 24.43
N VAL A 1043 -26.82 -19.95 23.68
CA VAL A 1043 -26.55 -18.52 23.42
C VAL A 1043 -27.20 -18.07 22.10
N LEU A 1044 -27.61 -18.99 21.23
CA LEU A 1044 -28.35 -18.65 20.01
C LEU A 1044 -29.71 -17.98 20.30
N ASP A 1045 -30.29 -18.24 21.48
CA ASP A 1045 -31.55 -17.64 21.95
C ASP A 1045 -31.33 -16.37 22.81
N ASP A 1046 -30.17 -15.70 22.65
CA ASP A 1046 -29.88 -14.47 23.40
C ASP A 1046 -30.91 -13.36 23.15
N PRO A 1047 -31.31 -12.54 24.14
CA PRO A 1047 -32.23 -11.42 23.92
C PRO A 1047 -31.70 -10.35 22.94
N LYS A 1048 -30.37 -10.24 22.72
CA LYS A 1048 -29.76 -9.21 21.86
C LYS A 1048 -29.33 -9.77 20.50
N ARG A 1049 -29.72 -9.09 19.41
CA ARG A 1049 -29.47 -9.50 18.02
C ARG A 1049 -27.98 -9.68 17.72
N ASP A 1050 -27.13 -8.76 18.15
CA ASP A 1050 -25.70 -8.78 17.84
C ASP A 1050 -24.99 -9.98 18.52
N VAL A 1051 -25.42 -10.33 19.74
CA VAL A 1051 -24.92 -11.51 20.45
C VAL A 1051 -25.35 -12.80 19.74
N ARG A 1052 -26.60 -12.87 19.26
CA ARG A 1052 -27.06 -14.01 18.45
C ARG A 1052 -26.26 -14.17 17.17
N LYS A 1053 -25.99 -13.07 16.45
CA LYS A 1053 -25.15 -13.08 15.24
C LYS A 1053 -23.75 -13.60 15.56
N ALA A 1054 -23.08 -13.05 16.57
CA ALA A 1054 -21.75 -13.51 16.99
C ALA A 1054 -21.75 -14.98 17.42
N ALA A 1055 -22.83 -15.48 18.04
CA ALA A 1055 -22.98 -16.89 18.41
C ALA A 1055 -23.16 -17.82 17.20
N VAL A 1056 -23.91 -17.38 16.18
CA VAL A 1056 -24.04 -18.10 14.90
C VAL A 1056 -22.67 -18.20 14.22
N ASP A 1057 -21.95 -17.08 14.13
CA ASP A 1057 -20.64 -17.02 13.48
C ASP A 1057 -19.63 -17.92 14.22
N ALA A 1058 -19.55 -17.80 15.55
CA ALA A 1058 -18.69 -18.65 16.37
C ALA A 1058 -19.04 -20.14 16.23
N ARG A 1059 -20.32 -20.51 16.31
CA ARG A 1059 -20.75 -21.91 16.16
C ARG A 1059 -20.43 -22.45 14.76
N GLY A 1060 -20.65 -21.65 13.72
CA GLY A 1060 -20.32 -22.01 12.34
C GLY A 1060 -18.82 -22.18 12.12
N ALA A 1061 -17.99 -21.40 12.80
CA ALA A 1061 -16.53 -21.55 12.79
C ALA A 1061 -16.09 -22.85 13.47
N TRP A 1062 -16.62 -23.17 14.65
CA TRP A 1062 -16.27 -24.40 15.38
C TRP A 1062 -16.76 -25.70 14.71
N LEU A 1063 -17.82 -25.63 13.91
CA LEU A 1063 -18.27 -26.76 13.10
C LEU A 1063 -17.33 -27.03 11.92
N ARG A 1064 -16.87 -25.98 11.22
CA ARG A 1064 -16.07 -26.08 9.99
C ARG A 1064 -14.56 -26.14 10.22
N GLY A 1065 -14.06 -25.43 11.22
CA GLY A 1065 -12.63 -25.18 11.42
C GLY A 1065 -11.95 -26.03 12.50
N VAL A 1066 -12.70 -26.90 13.19
CA VAL A 1066 -12.18 -27.81 14.23
C VAL A 1066 -12.57 -29.24 13.86
N SER A 1067 -12.00 -29.82 12.81
CA SER A 1067 -12.21 -31.21 12.38
C SER A 1067 -10.89 -31.98 12.37
N ASP A 1068 -10.95 -33.30 12.55
CA ASP A 1068 -9.83 -34.17 12.21
C ASP A 1068 -9.68 -34.21 10.69
N VAL A 1069 -8.45 -34.22 10.18
CA VAL A 1069 -8.13 -34.24 8.73
C VAL A 1069 -8.52 -35.57 8.06
N ASN A 1070 -9.24 -36.46 8.75
CA ASN A 1070 -9.51 -37.83 8.29
C ASN A 1070 -11.00 -38.19 8.16
N ASP A 1071 -11.93 -37.24 8.23
CA ASP A 1071 -13.37 -37.56 8.08
C ASP A 1071 -13.90 -37.44 6.63
N ASP A 1072 -13.04 -37.24 5.62
CA ASP A 1072 -13.46 -37.12 4.21
C ASP A 1072 -13.45 -38.46 3.42
N ASP A 1073 -13.20 -39.62 4.06
CA ASP A 1073 -13.10 -40.92 3.37
C ASP A 1073 -14.28 -41.90 3.59
N ASP A 1074 -15.34 -41.54 4.31
CA ASP A 1074 -16.52 -42.41 4.46
C ASP A 1074 -17.81 -41.63 4.19
N ASP A 1075 -18.33 -41.72 2.96
CA ASP A 1075 -19.78 -41.76 2.66
C ASP A 1075 -20.02 -42.28 1.22
N ASP A 1076 -20.38 -43.57 1.15
CA ASP A 1076 -21.20 -44.22 0.12
C ASP A 1076 -22.68 -43.79 0.26
#